data_AF-A0A536RHD1-F1
#
_entry.id   AF-A0A536RHD1-F1
#
_cell.length_a   1.000
_cell.length_b   1.000
_cell.length_c   1.000
_cell.angle_alpha   90.00
_cell.angle_beta   90.00
_cell.angle_gamma   90.00
#
_symmetry.space_group_name_H-M   'P 1'
#
loop_
_entity.id
_entity.type
_entity.pdbx_description
1 polymer ?
#
loop_
_entity_poly.entity_id
_entity_poly.type
_entity_poly.pdbx_seq_one_letter_code
_entity_poly.pdbx_strand_id
1 'polypeptide(L)'
;MIAIVFGLRLGRWGVVGFSLAAFVSTLIQTVGFYQIAGHTPGERIAFGNSILALASQFSALFPPPIRPDTVGGYVEFRGFHPLAILFAVWALASATGAARGDEERGIVEAALGAGISRLGLIAARTIAFAIGVVIAAAAAAAGFLVGVASGHESVSPLGVIEASGLLVAVGLSCYALSLLVAQLAAVRVATAAAGVLLLALFLLNSLSRVFDSLSTWRWLSPFRYYDLSQPLPPGGHFEARAVVVLVGVSVVAAAAAAAAFEFRDLGSALVRPPRRASRVSNTVSGAAWWRWPVWRGVFERRIATAVWAVGMAALAIVFVSLTRTIVQVLLSIPSLLPYLSIFVRQQVYPVVLGFTWFNVAQLLFAAMAITYVARWSAEDSDGRLELALSQPISRAAVVVERVATLVACALVIVAASGATLYYASHVQGIDLNAGRVVAASLMLIPFALVFASAGSLLAAWNPRAAVGLLGAFAFASYLDTELGSIYKLPLWVQDLSAFKLFGTPLLTGVDGRNLALLLLLSLVGLASSILAVAMPRSMWKGVVSFGMVSIPIRLYNATESSAKVSFRQLCPDHHSPISYKRWCAEGDHEVAYSEIQRGYEIGKDRYVIIEDKDLDNLPLPTAHAIDIEEFVPVEEVEPGLYFDSAYYVEPEELGRKPYHLLRRALEATGRMAIAKIALRDKEHLAAMHPNGKGLIMNTLHWPDEIRTTEGLKGLEDEVKINPKELEMAKALIESLADSFDPSRYKDNYREAVMKVVHAKAEGEVIEAPEAPQPAKVMDLMEALRQSVEQAKKQRAGREKPAAETRRRRKAS
;
A
#
# COMPACT_ATOMS: atom_id res chain seq x y z
N MET A 1 11.41 -27.30 16.29
CA MET A 1 10.99 -27.65 14.90
C MET A 1 9.82 -26.80 14.41
N ILE A 2 8.70 -26.72 15.15
CA ILE A 2 7.50 -25.94 14.76
C ILE A 2 7.82 -24.47 14.46
N ALA A 3 8.60 -23.79 15.31
CA ALA A 3 9.00 -22.40 15.11
C ALA A 3 9.82 -22.18 13.81
N ILE A 4 10.65 -23.16 13.41
CA ILE A 4 11.45 -23.10 12.17
C ILE A 4 10.52 -23.23 10.95
N VAL A 5 9.57 -24.17 10.99
CA VAL A 5 8.56 -24.36 9.94
C VAL A 5 7.70 -23.11 9.78
N PHE A 6 7.30 -22.49 10.90
CA PHE A 6 6.60 -21.21 10.89
C PHE A 6 7.46 -20.10 10.28
N GLY A 7 8.75 -20.06 10.63
CA GLY A 7 9.75 -19.20 10.03
C GLY A 7 9.80 -19.31 8.51
N LEU A 8 9.91 -20.53 8.00
CA LEU A 8 9.93 -20.83 6.57
C LEU A 8 8.60 -20.47 5.89
N ARG A 9 7.45 -20.70 6.52
CA ARG A 9 6.13 -20.33 5.98
C ARG A 9 5.97 -18.82 5.79
N LEU A 10 6.53 -18.02 6.71
CA LEU A 10 6.53 -16.57 6.59
C LEU A 10 7.53 -16.07 5.53
N GLY A 11 8.69 -16.73 5.42
CA GLY A 11 9.73 -16.39 4.44
C GLY A 11 9.55 -16.97 3.03
N ARG A 12 8.59 -17.88 2.81
CA ARG A 12 8.50 -18.71 1.59
C ARG A 12 8.51 -17.92 0.28
N TRP A 13 7.84 -16.79 0.24
CA TRP A 13 7.76 -15.96 -0.98
C TRP A 13 9.08 -15.27 -1.28
N GLY A 14 9.84 -14.90 -0.25
CA GLY A 14 11.22 -14.44 -0.40
C GLY A 14 12.10 -15.56 -0.96
N VAL A 15 12.04 -16.75 -0.36
CA VAL A 15 12.84 -17.91 -0.83
C VAL A 15 12.53 -18.22 -2.29
N VAL A 16 11.26 -18.32 -2.68
CA VAL A 16 10.86 -18.59 -4.07
C VAL A 16 11.32 -17.47 -5.00
N GLY A 17 11.07 -16.21 -4.66
CA GLY A 17 11.42 -15.07 -5.50
C GLY A 17 12.92 -14.93 -5.74
N PHE A 18 13.73 -15.00 -4.68
CA PHE A 18 15.19 -14.88 -4.79
C PHE A 18 15.84 -16.11 -5.41
N SER A 19 15.29 -17.32 -5.20
CA SER A 19 15.76 -18.53 -5.89
C SER A 19 15.50 -18.45 -7.40
N LEU A 20 14.30 -18.01 -7.81
CA LEU A 20 13.97 -17.83 -9.22
C LEU A 20 14.85 -16.75 -9.85
N ALA A 21 15.04 -15.61 -9.18
CA ALA A 21 15.90 -14.54 -9.67
C ALA A 21 17.35 -15.01 -9.81
N ALA A 22 17.87 -15.78 -8.84
CA ALA A 22 19.23 -16.31 -8.89
C ALA A 22 19.43 -17.34 -10.00
N PHE A 23 18.46 -18.24 -10.18
CA PHE A 23 18.46 -19.21 -11.27
C PHE A 23 18.41 -18.53 -12.63
N VAL A 24 17.45 -17.63 -12.83
CA VAL A 24 17.24 -16.94 -14.11
C VAL A 24 18.43 -16.03 -14.45
N SER A 25 18.96 -15.31 -13.46
CA SER A 25 20.12 -14.43 -13.66
C SER A 25 21.36 -15.21 -14.11
N THR A 26 21.73 -16.29 -13.40
CA THR A 26 22.89 -17.10 -13.78
C THR A 26 22.68 -17.82 -15.10
N LEU A 27 21.48 -18.36 -15.36
CA LEU A 27 21.14 -19.00 -16.62
C LEU A 27 21.28 -18.04 -17.80
N ILE A 28 20.70 -16.84 -17.70
CA ILE A 28 20.76 -15.83 -18.77
C ILE A 28 22.20 -15.42 -19.05
N GLN A 29 23.01 -15.16 -18.01
CA GLN A 29 24.41 -14.76 -18.22
C GLN A 29 25.23 -15.88 -18.88
N THR A 30 24.96 -17.12 -18.51
CA THR A 30 25.66 -18.29 -19.06
C THR A 30 25.28 -18.54 -20.52
N VAL A 31 23.98 -18.54 -20.83
CA VAL A 31 23.49 -18.68 -22.22
C VAL A 31 23.96 -17.51 -23.07
N GLY A 32 23.90 -16.29 -22.52
CA GLY A 32 24.37 -15.08 -23.19
C GLY A 32 25.86 -15.12 -23.53
N PHE A 33 26.70 -15.72 -22.67
CA PHE A 33 28.11 -15.91 -22.98
C PHE A 33 28.31 -16.71 -24.27
N TYR A 34 27.61 -17.84 -24.44
CA TYR A 34 27.75 -18.67 -25.64
C TYR A 34 27.23 -18.00 -26.92
N GLN A 35 26.33 -17.03 -26.79
CA GLN A 35 25.82 -16.26 -27.92
C GLN A 35 26.77 -15.11 -28.34
N ILE A 36 27.57 -14.58 -27.41
CA ILE A 36 28.32 -13.33 -27.61
C ILE A 36 29.83 -13.54 -27.67
N ALA A 37 30.38 -14.52 -26.95
CA ALA A 37 31.84 -14.71 -26.80
C ALA A 37 32.54 -15.33 -28.03
N GLY A 38 31.78 -15.76 -29.04
CA GLY A 38 32.30 -16.45 -30.23
C GLY A 38 32.55 -17.94 -30.03
N HIS A 39 32.66 -18.67 -31.14
CA HIS A 39 32.80 -20.13 -31.14
C HIS A 39 34.25 -20.59 -31.24
N THR A 40 35.17 -19.72 -31.68
CA THR A 40 36.59 -20.06 -31.81
C THR A 40 37.41 -19.60 -30.59
N PRO A 41 38.52 -20.28 -30.25
CA PRO A 41 39.40 -19.86 -29.16
C PRO A 41 39.97 -18.44 -29.33
N GLY A 42 40.26 -18.04 -30.57
CA GLY A 42 40.77 -16.70 -30.89
C GLY A 42 39.74 -15.60 -30.64
N GLU A 43 38.48 -15.83 -31.05
CA GLU A 43 37.36 -14.91 -30.76
C GLU A 43 37.12 -14.78 -29.26
N ARG A 44 37.19 -15.89 -28.51
CA ARG A 44 37.02 -15.88 -27.05
C ARG A 44 38.10 -15.13 -26.30
N ILE A 45 39.35 -15.21 -26.75
CA ILE A 45 40.45 -14.41 -26.18
C ILE A 45 40.24 -12.92 -26.48
N ALA A 46 39.84 -12.59 -27.71
CA ALA A 46 39.51 -11.21 -28.08
C ALA A 46 38.33 -10.66 -27.26
N PHE A 47 37.30 -11.48 -27.04
CA PHE A 47 36.18 -11.17 -26.16
C PHE A 47 36.61 -11.02 -24.70
N GLY A 48 37.44 -11.93 -24.18
CA GLY A 48 37.97 -11.83 -22.82
C GLY A 48 38.75 -10.53 -22.61
N ASN A 49 39.57 -10.13 -23.57
CA ASN A 49 40.31 -8.87 -23.52
C ASN A 49 39.38 -7.65 -23.54
N SER A 50 38.29 -7.69 -24.32
CA SER A 50 37.30 -6.60 -24.32
C SER A 50 36.53 -6.52 -23.00
N ILE A 51 36.19 -7.66 -22.39
CA ILE A 51 35.56 -7.71 -21.06
C ILE A 51 36.53 -7.25 -19.97
N LEU A 52 37.82 -7.59 -20.02
CA LEU A 52 38.83 -7.07 -19.08
C LEU A 52 38.95 -5.55 -19.18
N ALA A 53 39.02 -5.02 -20.41
CA ALA A 53 39.07 -3.59 -20.66
C ALA A 53 37.78 -2.85 -20.24
N LEU A 54 36.63 -3.52 -20.28
CA LEU A 54 35.38 -3.00 -19.74
C LEU A 54 35.36 -3.08 -18.21
N ALA A 55 35.80 -4.19 -17.63
CA ALA A 55 35.75 -4.42 -16.18
C ALA A 55 36.71 -3.49 -15.42
N SER A 56 37.83 -3.09 -16.01
CA SER A 56 38.73 -2.08 -15.41
C SER A 56 38.02 -0.75 -15.15
N GLN A 57 36.99 -0.42 -15.94
CA GLN A 57 36.15 0.78 -15.80
C GLN A 57 35.21 0.70 -14.57
N PHE A 58 34.87 -0.52 -14.15
CA PHE A 58 33.99 -0.80 -13.01
C PHE A 58 34.75 -1.38 -11.82
N SER A 59 36.09 -1.32 -11.81
CA SER A 59 36.95 -1.81 -10.74
C SER A 59 36.58 -1.23 -9.37
N ALA A 60 36.04 -0.02 -9.35
CA ALA A 60 35.45 0.60 -8.16
C ALA A 60 34.28 -0.21 -7.58
N LEU A 61 33.38 -0.76 -8.39
CA LEU A 61 32.22 -1.52 -7.91
C LEU A 61 32.51 -3.00 -7.74
N PHE A 62 33.14 -3.66 -8.73
CA PHE A 62 33.38 -5.10 -8.73
C PHE A 62 34.87 -5.43 -8.83
N PRO A 63 35.34 -6.54 -8.24
CA PRO A 63 36.71 -6.96 -8.42
C PRO A 63 36.94 -7.34 -9.90
N PRO A 64 38.18 -7.15 -10.42
CA PRO A 64 38.48 -7.46 -11.80
C PRO A 64 38.28 -8.96 -12.07
N PRO A 65 37.70 -9.35 -13.23
CA PRO A 65 37.46 -10.74 -13.56
C PRO A 65 38.75 -11.48 -13.90
N ILE A 66 38.89 -12.70 -13.40
CA ILE A 66 39.93 -13.63 -13.83
C ILE A 66 39.40 -14.44 -15.02
N ARG A 67 40.15 -14.46 -16.13
CA ARG A 67 39.82 -15.21 -17.35
C ARG A 67 38.37 -15.08 -17.85
N PRO A 68 37.90 -13.86 -18.16
CA PRO A 68 36.56 -13.67 -18.72
C PRO A 68 36.39 -14.21 -20.15
N ASP A 69 37.47 -14.72 -20.77
CA ASP A 69 37.45 -15.56 -21.97
C ASP A 69 36.76 -16.91 -21.75
N THR A 70 36.55 -17.30 -20.48
CA THR A 70 35.89 -18.54 -20.08
C THR A 70 34.51 -18.27 -19.51
N VAL A 71 33.61 -19.25 -19.66
CA VAL A 71 32.23 -19.16 -19.14
C VAL A 71 32.24 -18.94 -17.62
N GLY A 72 33.12 -19.65 -16.89
CA GLY A 72 33.28 -19.51 -15.45
C GLY A 72 33.68 -18.10 -15.03
N GLY A 73 34.74 -17.54 -15.64
CA GLY A 73 35.19 -16.18 -15.34
C GLY A 73 34.18 -15.09 -15.73
N TYR A 74 33.48 -15.27 -16.86
CA TYR A 74 32.44 -14.33 -17.27
C TYR A 74 31.21 -14.36 -16.33
N VAL A 75 30.71 -15.56 -15.98
CA VAL A 75 29.52 -15.71 -15.13
C VAL A 75 29.82 -15.39 -13.67
N GLU A 76 31.04 -15.61 -13.18
CA GLU A 76 31.47 -15.11 -11.88
C GLU A 76 31.29 -13.59 -11.78
N PHE A 77 31.81 -12.88 -12.79
CA PHE A 77 31.77 -11.42 -12.84
C PHE A 77 30.37 -10.85 -13.08
N ARG A 78 29.60 -11.40 -14.02
CA ARG A 78 28.31 -10.86 -14.47
C ARG A 78 27.10 -11.51 -13.80
N GLY A 79 27.28 -12.67 -13.19
CA GLY A 79 26.25 -13.44 -12.49
C GLY A 79 26.44 -13.42 -10.97
N PHE A 80 27.50 -14.04 -10.46
CA PHE A 80 27.66 -14.25 -9.01
C PHE A 80 27.93 -12.96 -8.23
N HIS A 81 28.78 -12.05 -8.71
CA HIS A 81 29.04 -10.79 -8.00
C HIS A 81 27.77 -9.91 -7.82
N PRO A 82 26.92 -9.68 -8.85
CA PRO A 82 25.63 -9.01 -8.64
C PRO A 82 24.70 -9.75 -7.66
N LEU A 83 24.72 -11.08 -7.64
CA LEU A 83 23.91 -11.87 -6.72
C LEU A 83 24.30 -11.66 -5.26
N ALA A 84 25.57 -11.38 -4.94
CA ALA A 84 25.96 -11.06 -3.57
C ALA A 84 25.24 -9.81 -3.04
N ILE A 85 25.08 -8.78 -3.87
CA ILE A 85 24.33 -7.56 -3.53
C ILE A 85 22.84 -7.90 -3.39
N LEU A 86 22.28 -8.67 -4.32
CA LEU A 86 20.88 -9.09 -4.28
C LEU A 86 20.57 -9.88 -2.99
N PHE A 87 21.48 -10.77 -2.58
CA PHE A 87 21.36 -11.55 -1.35
C PHE A 87 21.52 -10.67 -0.11
N ALA A 88 22.37 -9.66 -0.14
CA ALA A 88 22.48 -8.68 0.96
C ALA A 88 21.18 -7.88 1.14
N VAL A 89 20.54 -7.46 0.05
CA VAL A 89 19.23 -6.77 0.09
C VAL A 89 18.13 -7.71 0.61
N TRP A 90 18.14 -8.96 0.18
CA TRP A 90 17.20 -9.96 0.70
C TRP A 90 17.41 -10.22 2.19
N ALA A 91 18.66 -10.35 2.61
CA ALA A 91 19.07 -10.57 3.98
C ALA A 91 18.62 -9.42 4.89
N LEU A 92 18.81 -8.18 4.45
CA LEU A 92 18.29 -6.98 5.09
C LEU A 92 16.79 -7.06 5.33
N ALA A 93 16.00 -7.23 4.25
CA ALA A 93 14.55 -7.25 4.34
C ALA A 93 14.03 -8.40 5.22
N SER A 94 14.65 -9.57 5.12
CA SER A 94 14.30 -10.76 5.90
C SER A 94 14.63 -10.59 7.38
N ALA A 95 15.78 -10.01 7.71
CA ALA A 95 16.21 -9.78 9.09
C ALA A 95 15.34 -8.75 9.79
N THR A 96 15.08 -7.61 9.15
CA THR A 96 14.25 -6.54 9.73
C THR A 96 12.79 -6.97 9.84
N GLY A 97 12.31 -7.77 8.88
CA GLY A 97 10.99 -8.38 8.91
C GLY A 97 10.84 -9.37 10.06
N ALA A 98 11.80 -10.29 10.22
CA ALA A 98 11.80 -11.30 11.28
C ALA A 98 12.01 -10.74 12.70
N ALA A 99 12.51 -9.51 12.82
CA ALA A 99 12.62 -8.79 14.08
C ALA A 99 11.47 -7.80 14.26
N ARG A 100 11.63 -6.58 13.73
CA ARG A 100 10.69 -5.48 13.95
C ARG A 100 9.37 -5.65 13.22
N GLY A 101 9.38 -6.33 12.07
CA GLY A 101 8.15 -6.64 11.34
C GLY A 101 7.26 -7.64 12.07
N ASP A 102 7.84 -8.62 12.76
CA ASP A 102 7.09 -9.59 13.58
C ASP A 102 6.49 -8.91 14.83
N GLU A 103 7.22 -7.98 15.47
CA GLU A 103 6.71 -7.17 16.58
C GLU A 103 5.54 -6.29 16.14
N GLU A 104 5.64 -5.61 15.00
CA GLU A 104 4.57 -4.74 14.50
C GLU A 104 3.28 -5.53 14.18
N ARG A 105 3.41 -6.82 13.86
CA ARG A 105 2.28 -7.73 13.57
C ARG A 105 1.74 -8.46 14.80
N GLY A 106 2.31 -8.25 15.99
CA GLY A 106 1.92 -8.99 17.20
C GLY A 106 2.38 -10.46 17.22
N ILE A 107 3.25 -10.87 16.29
CA ILE A 107 3.70 -12.26 16.15
C ILE A 107 4.66 -12.63 17.27
N VAL A 108 5.47 -11.68 17.73
CA VAL A 108 6.42 -11.91 18.83
C VAL A 108 5.66 -12.20 20.12
N GLU A 109 4.67 -11.37 20.44
CA GLU A 109 3.81 -11.48 21.62
C GLU A 109 3.05 -12.82 21.60
N ALA A 110 2.45 -13.18 20.47
CA ALA A 110 1.78 -14.46 20.30
C ALA A 110 2.73 -15.66 20.45
N ALA A 111 3.96 -15.57 19.92
CA ALA A 111 4.95 -16.63 20.03
C ALA A 111 5.45 -16.80 21.47
N LEU A 112 5.70 -15.70 22.18
CA LEU A 112 6.08 -15.71 23.59
C LEU A 112 4.95 -16.24 24.47
N GLY A 113 3.70 -15.85 24.20
CA GLY A 113 2.50 -16.36 24.87
C GLY A 113 2.26 -17.85 24.64
N ALA A 114 2.68 -18.38 23.49
CA ALA A 114 2.67 -19.82 23.19
C ALA A 114 3.84 -20.60 23.82
N GLY A 115 4.68 -19.96 24.64
CA GLY A 115 5.79 -20.60 25.37
C GLY A 115 7.10 -20.71 24.58
N ILE A 116 7.24 -20.06 23.43
CA ILE A 116 8.51 -20.00 22.69
C ILE A 116 9.40 -18.94 23.36
N SER A 117 10.65 -19.28 23.71
CA SER A 117 11.57 -18.29 24.28
C SER A 117 12.06 -17.26 23.24
N ARG A 118 12.50 -16.09 23.70
CA ARG A 118 13.08 -15.03 22.84
C ARG A 118 14.25 -15.55 22.01
N LEU A 119 15.18 -16.25 22.65
CA LEU A 119 16.28 -16.96 21.99
C LEU A 119 15.79 -18.00 20.98
N GLY A 120 14.78 -18.80 21.35
CA GLY A 120 14.19 -19.79 20.46
C GLY A 120 13.59 -19.18 19.21
N LEU A 121 12.96 -18.01 19.33
CA LEU A 121 12.38 -17.27 18.22
C LEU A 121 13.46 -16.75 17.25
N ILE A 122 14.48 -16.05 17.76
CA ILE A 122 15.58 -15.54 16.91
C ILE A 122 16.36 -16.70 16.26
N ALA A 123 16.65 -17.77 17.01
CA ALA A 123 17.31 -18.95 16.47
C ALA A 123 16.48 -19.57 15.34
N ALA A 124 15.16 -19.73 15.53
CA ALA A 124 14.27 -20.26 14.51
C ALA A 124 14.25 -19.39 13.23
N ARG A 125 14.23 -18.05 13.37
CA ARG A 125 14.28 -17.12 12.24
C ARG A 125 15.61 -17.18 11.49
N THR A 126 16.71 -17.24 12.23
CA THR A 126 18.06 -17.33 11.66
C THR A 126 18.24 -18.65 10.90
N ILE A 127 17.79 -19.77 11.48
CA ILE A 127 17.82 -21.09 10.83
C ILE A 127 16.92 -21.11 9.58
N ALA A 128 15.71 -20.55 9.66
CA ALA A 128 14.81 -20.48 8.51
C ALA A 128 15.43 -19.68 7.35
N PHE A 129 16.08 -18.55 7.64
CA PHE A 129 16.79 -17.77 6.63
C PHE A 129 18.02 -18.54 6.08
N ALA A 130 18.77 -19.23 6.93
CA ALA A 130 19.91 -20.06 6.51
C ALA A 130 19.49 -21.15 5.51
N ILE A 131 18.37 -21.83 5.77
CA ILE A 131 17.80 -22.81 4.82
C ILE A 131 17.40 -22.09 3.51
N GLY A 132 16.74 -20.94 3.62
CA GLY A 132 16.32 -20.16 2.46
C GLY A 132 17.48 -19.73 1.56
N VAL A 133 18.55 -19.19 2.13
CA VAL A 133 19.71 -18.72 1.36
C VAL A 133 20.49 -19.88 0.72
N VAL A 134 20.54 -21.05 1.37
CA VAL A 134 21.11 -22.26 0.77
C VAL A 134 20.30 -22.70 -0.45
N ILE A 135 18.96 -22.69 -0.37
CA ILE A 135 18.08 -23.01 -1.50
C ILE A 135 18.32 -22.03 -2.66
N ALA A 136 18.40 -20.73 -2.38
CA ALA A 136 18.63 -19.71 -3.41
C ALA A 136 20.02 -19.81 -4.04
N ALA A 137 21.06 -20.10 -3.26
CA ALA A 137 22.42 -20.32 -3.77
C ALA A 137 22.53 -21.61 -4.59
N ALA A 138 21.79 -22.66 -4.23
CA ALA A 138 21.66 -23.87 -5.03
C ALA A 138 20.92 -23.60 -6.34
N ALA A 139 19.90 -22.74 -6.33
CA ALA A 139 19.22 -22.30 -7.54
C ALA A 139 20.15 -21.49 -8.47
N ALA A 140 21.03 -20.65 -7.92
CA ALA A 140 22.08 -19.96 -8.68
C ALA A 140 23.05 -20.96 -9.36
N ALA A 141 23.51 -21.96 -8.62
CA ALA A 141 24.35 -23.03 -9.17
C ALA A 141 23.61 -23.83 -10.27
N ALA A 142 22.34 -24.16 -10.05
CA ALA A 142 21.53 -24.88 -11.02
C ALA A 142 21.36 -24.06 -12.32
N GLY A 143 21.10 -22.76 -12.22
CA GLY A 143 20.99 -21.87 -13.39
C GLY A 143 22.29 -21.82 -14.19
N PHE A 144 23.43 -21.71 -13.50
CA PHE A 144 24.76 -21.79 -14.12
C PHE A 144 25.00 -23.14 -14.81
N LEU A 145 24.78 -24.27 -14.11
CA LEU A 145 25.02 -25.61 -14.65
C LEU A 145 24.13 -25.94 -15.84
N VAL A 146 22.84 -25.56 -15.79
CA VAL A 146 21.91 -25.71 -16.93
C VAL A 146 22.38 -24.86 -18.11
N GLY A 147 22.86 -23.65 -17.85
CA GLY A 147 23.44 -22.78 -18.88
C GLY A 147 24.71 -23.39 -19.51
N VAL A 148 25.62 -23.94 -18.70
CA VAL A 148 26.85 -24.59 -19.19
C VAL A 148 26.52 -25.82 -20.04
N ALA A 149 25.53 -26.61 -19.62
CA ALA A 149 25.05 -27.75 -20.39
C ALA A 149 24.54 -27.34 -21.78
N SER A 150 23.93 -26.16 -21.92
CA SER A 150 23.48 -25.65 -23.24
C SER A 150 24.65 -25.36 -24.20
N GLY A 151 25.82 -25.02 -23.68
CA GLY A 151 27.04 -24.79 -24.47
C GLY A 151 27.91 -26.02 -24.69
N HIS A 152 27.47 -27.20 -24.20
CA HIS A 152 28.20 -28.48 -24.30
C HIS A 152 29.63 -28.44 -23.71
N GLU A 153 29.86 -27.59 -22.70
CA GLU A 153 31.12 -27.53 -21.96
C GLU A 153 31.00 -28.16 -20.57
N SER A 154 32.14 -28.39 -19.91
CA SER A 154 32.17 -28.85 -18.52
C SER A 154 32.93 -27.83 -17.66
N VAL A 155 32.48 -27.68 -16.42
CA VAL A 155 33.06 -26.77 -15.43
C VAL A 155 33.38 -27.55 -14.16
N SER A 156 34.30 -27.04 -13.35
CA SER A 156 34.68 -27.74 -12.11
C SER A 156 33.50 -27.79 -11.13
N PRO A 157 33.06 -28.98 -10.66
CA PRO A 157 31.99 -29.05 -9.67
C PRO A 157 32.37 -28.37 -8.35
N LEU A 158 33.65 -28.45 -7.99
CA LEU A 158 34.18 -27.83 -6.79
C LEU A 158 34.04 -26.30 -6.81
N GLY A 159 34.40 -25.64 -7.92
CA GLY A 159 34.30 -24.18 -8.02
C GLY A 159 32.85 -23.66 -7.93
N VAL A 160 31.88 -24.45 -8.42
CA VAL A 160 30.44 -24.14 -8.27
C VAL A 160 30.00 -24.25 -6.81
N ILE A 161 30.45 -25.29 -6.10
CA ILE A 161 30.16 -25.47 -4.67
C ILE A 161 30.78 -24.34 -3.84
N GLU A 162 32.03 -23.97 -4.14
CA GLU A 162 32.75 -22.88 -3.48
C GLU A 162 32.05 -21.52 -3.71
N ALA A 163 31.66 -21.20 -4.95
CA ALA A 163 30.93 -19.98 -5.29
C ALA A 163 29.56 -19.90 -4.59
N SER A 164 28.80 -21.00 -4.56
CA SER A 164 27.54 -21.07 -3.82
C SER A 164 27.75 -20.96 -2.31
N GLY A 165 28.80 -21.57 -1.76
CA GLY A 165 29.17 -21.46 -0.35
C GLY A 165 29.49 -20.01 0.05
N LEU A 166 30.20 -19.27 -0.80
CA LEU A 166 30.49 -17.85 -0.62
C LEU A 166 29.22 -17.00 -0.62
N LEU A 167 28.28 -17.25 -1.55
CA LEU A 167 26.98 -16.57 -1.59
C LEU A 167 26.17 -16.81 -0.30
N VAL A 168 26.18 -18.05 0.23
CA VAL A 168 25.55 -18.37 1.50
C VAL A 168 26.21 -17.60 2.65
N ALA A 169 27.55 -17.62 2.72
CA ALA A 169 28.31 -16.98 3.79
C ALA A 169 28.10 -15.45 3.82
N VAL A 170 28.15 -14.78 2.67
CA VAL A 170 27.91 -13.33 2.59
C VAL A 170 26.45 -13.00 2.92
N GLY A 171 25.49 -13.79 2.45
CA GLY A 171 24.06 -13.61 2.76
C GLY A 171 23.76 -13.75 4.26
N LEU A 172 24.34 -14.77 4.93
CA LEU A 172 24.21 -14.96 6.37
C LEU A 172 24.83 -13.81 7.16
N SER A 173 26.00 -13.33 6.74
CA SER A 173 26.67 -12.22 7.44
C SER A 173 25.86 -10.92 7.36
N CYS A 174 25.29 -10.62 6.19
CA CYS A 174 24.42 -9.46 5.98
C CYS A 174 23.12 -9.60 6.78
N TYR A 175 22.57 -10.80 6.90
CA TYR A 175 21.36 -11.07 7.69
C TYR A 175 21.62 -10.83 9.17
N ALA A 176 22.70 -11.39 9.70
CA ALA A 176 23.06 -11.26 11.11
C ALA A 176 23.37 -9.82 11.51
N LEU A 177 24.09 -9.07 10.66
CA LEU A 177 24.34 -7.64 10.88
C LEU A 177 23.05 -6.82 10.86
N SER A 178 22.17 -7.08 9.88
CA SER A 178 20.88 -6.40 9.78
C SER A 178 19.98 -6.73 10.97
N LEU A 179 20.00 -7.99 11.43
CA LEU A 179 19.25 -8.44 12.59
C LEU A 179 19.73 -7.75 13.86
N LEU A 180 21.05 -7.60 14.04
CA LEU A 180 21.64 -6.86 15.16
C LEU A 180 21.19 -5.40 15.16
N VAL A 181 21.31 -4.71 14.03
CA VAL A 181 20.84 -3.31 13.91
C VAL A 181 19.34 -3.20 14.19
N ALA A 182 18.55 -4.18 13.75
CA ALA A 182 17.12 -4.21 14.04
C ALA A 182 16.83 -4.28 15.55
N GLN A 183 17.67 -4.91 16.37
CA GLN A 183 17.51 -4.89 17.84
C GLN A 183 17.86 -3.53 18.44
N LEU A 184 18.88 -2.84 17.89
CA LEU A 184 19.37 -1.58 18.41
C LEU A 184 18.46 -0.38 18.08
N ALA A 185 17.79 -0.43 16.93
CA ALA A 185 16.96 0.66 16.42
C ALA A 185 15.45 0.45 16.68
N ALA A 186 14.69 1.54 16.70
CA ALA A 186 13.23 1.49 16.82
C ALA A 186 12.58 0.92 15.55
N VAL A 187 11.38 0.32 15.68
CA VAL A 187 10.59 -0.28 14.58
C VAL A 187 10.57 0.61 13.33
N ARG A 188 10.35 1.92 13.50
CA ARG A 188 10.24 2.89 12.39
C ARG A 188 11.55 3.18 11.65
N VAL A 189 12.70 2.89 12.25
CA VAL A 189 14.03 3.29 11.74
C VAL A 189 14.91 2.06 11.45
N ALA A 190 14.59 0.89 12.01
CA ALA A 190 15.40 -0.31 11.93
C ALA A 190 15.80 -0.71 10.50
N THR A 191 14.84 -0.76 9.56
CA THR A 191 15.12 -1.10 8.17
C THR A 191 16.03 -0.07 7.50
N ALA A 192 15.78 1.21 7.73
CA ALA A 192 16.60 2.29 7.18
C ALA A 192 18.03 2.27 7.75
N ALA A 193 18.17 2.09 9.06
CA ALA A 193 19.47 2.01 9.73
C ALA A 193 20.29 0.80 9.26
N ALA A 194 19.66 -0.37 9.15
CA ALA A 194 20.32 -1.57 8.66
C ALA A 194 20.72 -1.43 7.18
N GLY A 195 19.86 -0.82 6.35
CA GLY A 195 20.17 -0.52 4.95
C GLY A 195 21.33 0.45 4.79
N VAL A 196 21.37 1.53 5.58
CA VAL A 196 22.47 2.49 5.60
C VAL A 196 23.79 1.81 6.01
N LEU A 197 23.77 0.95 7.02
CA LEU A 197 24.96 0.20 7.43
C LEU A 197 25.48 -0.70 6.30
N LEU A 198 24.62 -1.53 5.70
CA LEU A 198 25.04 -2.43 4.63
C LEU A 198 25.54 -1.66 3.40
N LEU A 199 24.87 -0.58 3.03
CA LEU A 199 25.31 0.29 1.96
C LEU A 199 26.67 0.93 2.27
N ALA A 200 26.88 1.40 3.50
CA ALA A 200 28.16 1.95 3.92
C ALA A 200 29.27 0.90 3.88
N LEU A 201 29.01 -0.34 4.33
CA LEU A 201 29.98 -1.44 4.26
C LEU A 201 30.28 -1.84 2.81
N PHE A 202 29.27 -1.86 1.94
CA PHE A 202 29.45 -2.10 0.51
C PHE A 202 30.30 -1.00 -0.12
N LEU A 203 29.92 0.27 0.05
CA LEU A 203 30.64 1.42 -0.48
C LEU A 203 32.06 1.52 0.10
N LEU A 204 32.26 1.17 1.37
CA LEU A 204 33.59 1.12 1.97
C LEU A 204 34.49 0.14 1.23
N ASN A 205 33.98 -1.05 0.91
CA ASN A 205 34.73 -2.03 0.12
C ASN A 205 34.97 -1.56 -1.31
N SER A 206 33.93 -1.05 -1.98
CA SER A 206 34.01 -0.56 -3.35
C SER A 206 34.98 0.62 -3.50
N LEU A 207 34.78 1.68 -2.72
CA LEU A 207 35.58 2.92 -2.80
C LEU A 207 37.02 2.71 -2.31
N SER A 208 37.28 1.75 -1.42
CA SER A 208 38.65 1.44 -0.99
C SER A 208 39.58 0.93 -2.10
N ARG A 209 39.03 0.52 -3.25
CA ARG A 209 39.84 0.13 -4.43
C ARG A 209 40.34 1.33 -5.23
N VAL A 210 39.73 2.50 -5.02
CA VAL A 210 40.04 3.75 -5.72
C VAL A 210 40.71 4.76 -4.77
N PHE A 211 40.29 4.78 -3.51
CA PHE A 211 40.79 5.71 -2.49
C PHE A 211 41.60 4.97 -1.43
N ASP A 212 42.91 5.16 -1.44
CA ASP A 212 43.83 4.51 -0.50
C ASP A 212 43.51 4.81 0.98
N SER A 213 42.96 5.98 1.28
CA SER A 213 42.55 6.35 2.65
C SER A 213 41.47 5.44 3.25
N LEU A 214 40.65 4.81 2.41
CA LEU A 214 39.59 3.88 2.84
C LEU A 214 40.09 2.43 2.94
N SER A 215 41.29 2.13 2.40
CA SER A 215 41.86 0.78 2.43
C SER A 215 42.08 0.25 3.86
N THR A 216 42.42 1.13 4.80
CA THR A 216 42.61 0.81 6.22
C THR A 216 41.34 0.27 6.89
N TRP A 217 40.16 0.70 6.43
CA TRP A 217 38.87 0.37 7.03
C TRP A 217 38.17 -0.79 6.31
N ARG A 218 38.68 -1.19 5.13
CA ARG A 218 38.06 -2.21 4.26
C ARG A 218 37.80 -3.55 4.96
N TRP A 219 38.60 -3.91 5.98
CA TRP A 219 38.45 -5.17 6.72
C TRP A 219 37.12 -5.30 7.48
N LEU A 220 36.42 -4.19 7.75
CA LEU A 220 35.09 -4.22 8.38
C LEU A 220 33.99 -4.75 7.45
N SER A 221 34.21 -4.72 6.14
CA SER A 221 33.18 -5.07 5.16
C SER A 221 33.11 -6.56 4.88
N PRO A 222 31.95 -7.23 5.04
CA PRO A 222 31.75 -8.61 4.61
C PRO A 222 32.03 -8.80 3.11
N PHE A 223 31.73 -7.79 2.29
CA PHE A 223 31.94 -7.83 0.84
C PHE A 223 33.42 -7.98 0.47
N ARG A 224 34.34 -7.48 1.30
CA ARG A 224 35.78 -7.71 1.09
C ARG A 224 36.11 -9.19 1.05
N TYR A 225 35.60 -9.95 2.03
CA TYR A 225 35.90 -11.37 2.18
C TYR A 225 35.25 -12.20 1.07
N TYR A 226 34.10 -11.76 0.57
CA TYR A 226 33.50 -12.34 -0.61
C TYR A 226 34.38 -12.14 -1.87
N ASP A 227 34.90 -10.93 -2.09
CA ASP A 227 35.73 -10.62 -3.27
C ASP A 227 37.12 -11.27 -3.29
N LEU A 228 37.59 -11.82 -2.16
CA LEU A 228 38.89 -12.49 -2.06
C LEU A 228 38.91 -13.87 -2.74
N SER A 229 37.78 -14.35 -3.22
CA SER A 229 37.67 -15.65 -3.88
C SER A 229 37.00 -15.50 -5.23
N GLN A 230 37.58 -16.11 -6.26
CA GLN A 230 37.01 -16.25 -7.60
C GLN A 230 37.22 -17.70 -8.09
N PRO A 231 36.43 -18.67 -7.58
CA PRO A 231 36.65 -20.10 -7.82
C PRO A 231 36.12 -20.65 -9.16
N LEU A 232 35.27 -19.93 -9.90
CA LEU A 232 34.67 -20.44 -11.14
C LEU A 232 35.61 -20.49 -12.36
N PRO A 233 36.51 -19.51 -12.63
CA PRO A 233 37.40 -19.58 -13.78
C PRO A 233 38.48 -20.66 -13.61
N PRO A 234 38.97 -21.25 -14.72
CA PRO A 234 40.12 -22.16 -14.67
C PRO A 234 41.37 -21.45 -14.14
N GLY A 235 41.93 -21.92 -13.03
CA GLY A 235 43.03 -21.25 -12.33
C GLY A 235 42.57 -20.15 -11.35
N GLY A 236 41.27 -20.09 -11.06
CA GLY A 236 40.69 -19.30 -9.98
C GLY A 236 41.21 -19.70 -8.60
N HIS A 237 40.92 -18.87 -7.61
CA HIS A 237 41.40 -19.07 -6.24
C HIS A 237 40.23 -19.02 -5.24
N PHE A 238 40.34 -19.83 -4.19
CA PHE A 238 39.38 -19.90 -3.11
C PHE A 238 40.09 -19.70 -1.76
N GLU A 239 39.72 -18.65 -1.05
CA GLU A 239 40.30 -18.29 0.24
C GLU A 239 39.39 -18.81 1.37
N ALA A 240 39.62 -20.03 1.83
CA ALA A 240 38.82 -20.66 2.89
C ALA A 240 38.77 -19.81 4.18
N ARG A 241 39.82 -19.04 4.47
CA ARG A 241 39.87 -18.13 5.62
C ARG A 241 38.80 -17.05 5.55
N ALA A 242 38.50 -16.56 4.34
CA ALA A 242 37.49 -15.53 4.13
C ALA A 242 36.08 -16.05 4.46
N VAL A 243 35.78 -17.30 4.09
CA VAL A 243 34.52 -17.97 4.46
C VAL A 243 34.41 -18.14 5.97
N VAL A 244 35.49 -18.57 6.64
CA VAL A 244 35.51 -18.69 8.11
C VAL A 244 35.24 -17.35 8.79
N VAL A 245 35.81 -16.25 8.28
CA VAL A 245 35.53 -14.91 8.81
C VAL A 245 34.08 -14.52 8.59
N LEU A 246 33.50 -14.73 7.40
CA LEU A 246 32.09 -14.44 7.13
C LEU A 246 31.14 -15.22 8.04
N VAL A 247 31.39 -16.51 8.24
CA VAL A 247 30.63 -17.35 9.16
C VAL A 247 30.81 -16.89 10.61
N GLY A 248 32.03 -16.54 11.01
CA GLY A 248 32.33 -15.98 12.33
C GLY A 248 31.57 -14.68 12.60
N VAL A 249 31.58 -13.73 11.65
CA VAL A 249 30.78 -12.50 11.72
C VAL A 249 29.29 -12.82 11.85
N SER A 250 28.80 -13.79 11.08
CA SER A 250 27.39 -14.21 11.13
C SER A 250 27.01 -14.73 12.52
N VAL A 251 27.83 -15.60 13.11
CA VAL A 251 27.59 -16.18 14.45
C VAL A 251 27.66 -15.12 15.53
N VAL A 252 28.70 -14.28 15.53
CA VAL A 252 28.89 -13.23 16.54
C VAL A 252 27.77 -12.19 16.46
N ALA A 253 27.41 -11.72 15.27
CA ALA A 253 26.34 -10.73 15.12
C ALA A 253 24.95 -11.31 15.45
N ALA A 254 24.69 -12.58 15.10
CA ALA A 254 23.44 -13.25 15.47
C ALA A 254 23.34 -13.48 16.99
N ALA A 255 24.44 -13.85 17.65
CA ALA A 255 24.50 -14.00 19.11
C ALA A 255 24.33 -12.65 19.81
N ALA A 256 24.97 -11.59 19.31
CA ALA A 256 24.77 -10.23 19.82
C ALA A 256 23.32 -9.75 19.62
N ALA A 257 22.69 -10.08 18.49
CA ALA A 257 21.28 -9.78 18.24
C ALA A 257 20.36 -10.55 19.21
N ALA A 258 20.64 -11.83 19.44
CA ALA A 258 19.93 -12.64 20.42
C ALA A 258 20.04 -12.06 21.84
N ALA A 259 21.25 -11.70 22.28
CA ALA A 259 21.46 -11.05 23.57
C ALA A 259 20.73 -9.71 23.66
N ALA A 260 20.84 -8.86 22.63
CA ALA A 260 20.15 -7.57 22.60
C ALA A 260 18.62 -7.71 22.64
N PHE A 261 18.06 -8.79 22.08
CA PHE A 261 16.63 -9.08 22.16
C PHE A 261 16.19 -9.57 23.54
N GLU A 262 17.04 -10.32 24.23
CA GLU A 262 16.83 -10.74 25.61
C GLU A 262 16.76 -9.52 26.55
N PHE A 263 17.68 -8.56 26.39
CA PHE A 263 17.82 -7.40 27.27
C PHE A 263 16.86 -6.24 26.97
N ARG A 264 16.31 -6.13 25.75
CA ARG A 264 15.42 -5.01 25.40
C ARG A 264 13.96 -5.28 25.76
N ASP A 265 13.23 -4.23 26.10
CA ASP A 265 11.77 -4.30 26.21
C ASP A 265 11.15 -4.47 24.82
N LEU A 266 10.09 -5.26 24.72
CA LEU A 266 9.31 -5.43 23.49
C LEU A 266 8.77 -4.07 23.01
N GLY A 267 8.81 -3.85 21.70
CA GLY A 267 8.43 -2.57 21.09
C GLY A 267 9.42 -1.41 21.31
N SER A 268 10.42 -1.56 22.19
CA SER A 268 11.43 -0.54 22.46
C SER A 268 12.75 -0.78 21.69
N ALA A 269 13.51 0.30 21.48
CA ALA A 269 14.88 0.25 20.99
C ALA A 269 15.85 0.16 22.17
N LEU A 270 16.93 -0.62 22.02
CA LEU A 270 18.01 -0.66 23.02
C LEU A 270 18.72 0.70 23.11
N VAL A 271 18.93 1.35 21.97
CA VAL A 271 19.46 2.71 21.89
C VAL A 271 18.30 3.70 21.79
N ARG A 272 17.99 4.38 22.89
CA ARG A 272 16.96 5.42 22.93
C ARG A 272 17.62 6.77 22.63
N PRO A 273 17.36 7.41 21.47
CA PRO A 273 17.76 8.80 21.31
C PRO A 273 17.04 9.64 22.38
N PRO A 274 17.68 10.65 22.97
CA PRO A 274 17.04 11.51 23.95
C PRO A 274 15.81 12.13 23.31
N ARG A 275 14.62 11.76 23.80
CA ARG A 275 13.38 12.43 23.40
C ARG A 275 13.47 13.84 23.95
N ARG A 276 13.61 14.84 23.07
CA ARG A 276 13.27 16.22 23.44
C ARG A 276 11.83 16.16 23.96
N ALA A 277 11.62 16.54 25.22
CA ALA A 277 10.31 16.79 25.76
C ALA A 277 9.70 17.99 25.01
N SER A 278 9.21 17.76 23.80
CA SER A 278 8.39 18.75 23.11
C SER A 278 7.06 18.75 23.84
N ARG A 279 6.68 19.88 24.45
CA ARG A 279 5.29 20.10 24.83
C ARG A 279 4.44 19.83 23.58
N VAL A 280 3.47 18.94 23.70
CA VAL A 280 2.53 18.65 22.62
C VAL A 280 1.81 19.96 22.31
N SER A 281 2.15 20.58 21.19
CA SER A 281 1.45 21.76 20.71
C SER A 281 0.22 21.31 19.96
N ASN A 282 -0.96 21.61 20.51
CA ASN A 282 -2.25 21.36 19.87
C ASN A 282 -2.71 22.53 19.00
N THR A 283 -1.84 23.52 18.74
CA THR A 283 -2.19 24.65 17.87
C THR A 283 -2.48 24.15 16.46
N VAL A 284 -3.72 24.32 16.00
CA VAL A 284 -4.07 24.15 14.58
C VAL A 284 -3.17 25.08 13.79
N SER A 285 -2.39 24.53 12.86
CA SER A 285 -1.48 25.34 12.04
C SER A 285 -2.30 26.41 11.29
N GLY A 286 -1.98 27.69 11.52
CA GLY A 286 -2.70 28.81 10.92
C GLY A 286 -2.50 28.95 9.40
N ALA A 287 -1.59 28.17 8.82
CA ALA A 287 -1.31 28.25 7.40
C ALA A 287 -2.27 27.35 6.60
N ALA A 288 -3.00 27.97 5.67
CA ALA A 288 -4.10 27.35 4.90
C ALA A 288 -3.69 26.09 4.12
N TRP A 289 -2.44 26.00 3.66
CA TRP A 289 -1.91 24.82 2.97
C TRP A 289 -1.92 23.53 3.81
N TRP A 290 -1.85 23.59 5.14
CA TRP A 290 -1.92 22.38 5.98
C TRP A 290 -3.30 21.71 5.97
N ARG A 291 -4.33 22.39 5.46
CA ARG A 291 -5.68 21.84 5.29
C ARG A 291 -5.80 20.91 4.09
N TRP A 292 -4.84 20.95 3.16
CA TRP A 292 -4.83 20.03 2.02
C TRP A 292 -4.32 18.65 2.47
N PRO A 293 -5.09 17.57 2.23
CA PRO A 293 -4.77 16.22 2.73
C PRO A 293 -3.36 15.75 2.36
N VAL A 294 -2.89 16.14 1.16
CA VAL A 294 -1.56 15.79 0.62
C VAL A 294 -0.41 16.22 1.55
N TRP A 295 -0.48 17.40 2.17
CA TRP A 295 0.64 17.90 2.99
C TRP A 295 0.82 17.13 4.29
N ARG A 296 -0.26 16.57 4.83
CA ARG A 296 -0.17 15.64 5.95
C ARG A 296 0.65 14.41 5.54
N GLY A 297 0.31 13.82 4.40
CA GLY A 297 1.03 12.67 3.84
C GLY A 297 2.52 12.98 3.58
N VAL A 298 2.83 14.15 3.04
CA VAL A 298 4.21 14.61 2.80
C VAL A 298 4.95 14.82 4.12
N PHE A 299 4.33 15.47 5.11
CA PHE A 299 4.94 15.73 6.41
C PHE A 299 5.21 14.45 7.20
N GLU A 300 4.29 13.49 7.19
CA GLU A 300 4.50 12.18 7.79
C GLU A 300 5.69 11.44 7.15
N ARG A 301 5.98 11.72 5.87
CA ARG A 301 7.06 11.09 5.09
C ARG A 301 8.34 11.91 5.01
N ARG A 302 8.39 13.12 5.57
CA ARG A 302 9.52 14.07 5.42
C ARG A 302 10.90 13.47 5.68
N ILE A 303 11.02 12.59 6.68
CA ILE A 303 12.30 11.93 7.01
C ILE A 303 12.66 10.95 5.90
N ALA A 304 11.73 10.09 5.48
CA ALA A 304 11.96 9.15 4.39
C ALA A 304 12.27 9.88 3.07
N THR A 305 11.52 10.94 2.75
CA THR A 305 11.77 11.77 1.55
C THR A 305 13.13 12.44 1.61
N ALA A 306 13.55 12.96 2.78
CA ALA A 306 14.89 13.54 2.96
C ALA A 306 15.99 12.49 2.78
N VAL A 307 15.83 11.30 3.35
CA VAL A 307 16.78 10.18 3.19
C VAL A 307 16.90 9.78 1.71
N TRP A 308 15.78 9.63 1.00
CA TRP A 308 15.78 9.36 -0.43
C TRP A 308 16.44 10.47 -1.24
N ALA A 309 16.14 11.74 -0.93
CA ALA A 309 16.72 12.89 -1.63
C ALA A 309 18.24 12.97 -1.44
N VAL A 310 18.72 12.81 -0.20
CA VAL A 310 20.15 12.79 0.12
C VAL A 310 20.84 11.59 -0.50
N GLY A 311 20.23 10.40 -0.41
CA GLY A 311 20.77 9.18 -1.01
C GLY A 311 20.90 9.28 -2.53
N MET A 312 19.86 9.77 -3.21
CA MET A 312 19.89 10.02 -4.65
C MET A 312 20.91 11.09 -5.04
N ALA A 313 21.02 12.17 -4.27
CA ALA A 313 22.02 13.21 -4.51
C ALA A 313 23.46 12.67 -4.37
N ALA A 314 23.75 11.93 -3.30
CA ALA A 314 25.06 11.31 -3.09
C ALA A 314 25.39 10.32 -4.22
N LEU A 315 24.42 9.52 -4.64
CA LEU A 315 24.58 8.57 -5.74
C LEU A 315 24.82 9.30 -7.07
N ALA A 316 24.12 10.41 -7.34
CA ALA A 316 24.36 11.22 -8.53
C ALA A 316 25.81 11.72 -8.60
N ILE A 317 26.37 12.21 -7.48
CA ILE A 317 27.78 12.63 -7.40
C ILE A 317 28.72 11.48 -7.78
N VAL A 318 28.47 10.28 -7.24
CA VAL A 318 29.26 9.08 -7.55
C VAL A 318 29.19 8.74 -9.03
N PHE A 319 27.99 8.73 -9.63
CA PHE A 319 27.83 8.42 -11.06
C PHE A 319 28.44 9.46 -11.99
N VAL A 320 28.39 10.74 -11.64
CA VAL A 320 29.10 11.79 -12.39
C VAL A 320 30.61 11.54 -12.34
N SER A 321 31.15 11.25 -11.15
CA SER A 321 32.57 10.90 -10.97
C SER A 321 32.97 9.65 -11.78
N LEU A 322 32.12 8.64 -11.79
CA LEU A 322 32.34 7.41 -12.54
C LEU A 322 32.30 7.66 -14.05
N THR A 323 31.37 8.51 -14.52
CA THR A 323 31.20 8.85 -15.94
C THR A 323 32.48 9.40 -16.53
N ARG A 324 33.17 10.30 -15.82
CA ARG A 324 34.45 10.85 -16.30
C ARG A 324 35.49 9.76 -16.51
N THR A 325 35.60 8.84 -15.54
CA THR A 325 36.52 7.71 -15.59
C THR A 325 36.19 6.79 -16.77
N ILE A 326 34.90 6.44 -16.94
CA ILE A 326 34.42 5.61 -18.04
C ILE A 326 34.74 6.26 -19.39
N VAL A 327 34.40 7.53 -19.57
CA VAL A 327 34.61 8.24 -20.85
C VAL A 327 36.09 8.35 -21.19
N GLN A 328 36.96 8.65 -20.21
CA GLN A 328 38.41 8.72 -20.42
C GLN A 328 38.98 7.38 -20.88
N VAL A 329 38.56 6.27 -20.26
CA VAL A 329 38.98 4.93 -20.68
C VAL A 329 38.42 4.61 -22.06
N LEU A 330 37.16 4.96 -22.33
CA LEU A 330 36.50 4.68 -23.61
C LEU A 330 37.22 5.39 -24.78
N LEU A 331 37.67 6.62 -24.56
CA LEU A 331 38.49 7.38 -25.52
C LEU A 331 39.92 6.85 -25.66
N SER A 332 40.45 6.15 -24.64
CA SER A 332 41.79 5.56 -24.66
C SER A 332 41.91 4.28 -25.48
N ILE A 333 40.78 3.66 -25.87
CA ILE A 333 40.74 2.40 -26.64
C ILE A 333 40.60 2.71 -28.14
N PRO A 334 41.67 2.53 -28.96
CA PRO A 334 41.66 2.96 -30.36
C PRO A 334 40.63 2.24 -31.23
N SER A 335 40.29 1.00 -30.89
CA SER A 335 39.29 0.19 -31.61
C SER A 335 37.85 0.67 -31.39
N LEU A 336 37.58 1.42 -30.32
CA LEU A 336 36.24 1.96 -30.03
C LEU A 336 36.03 3.36 -30.61
N LEU A 337 37.10 4.09 -30.93
CA LEU A 337 37.03 5.44 -31.51
C LEU A 337 36.13 5.55 -32.75
N PRO A 338 36.11 4.60 -33.72
CA PRO A 338 35.19 4.66 -34.85
C PRO A 338 33.72 4.56 -34.41
N TYR A 339 33.40 3.72 -33.42
CA TYR A 339 32.03 3.61 -32.89
C TYR A 339 31.63 4.83 -32.06
N LEU A 340 32.59 5.45 -31.38
CA LEU A 340 32.40 6.70 -30.65
C LEU A 340 32.30 7.90 -31.58
N SER A 341 32.88 7.84 -32.78
CA SER A 341 32.88 8.93 -33.78
C SER A 341 31.47 9.35 -34.23
N ILE A 342 30.49 8.45 -34.11
CA ILE A 342 29.05 8.73 -34.28
C ILE A 342 28.54 9.70 -33.19
N PHE A 343 29.12 9.64 -31.99
CA PHE A 343 28.83 10.47 -30.82
C PHE A 343 29.83 11.64 -30.60
N VAL A 344 30.89 11.74 -31.41
CA VAL A 344 32.02 12.69 -31.28
C VAL A 344 31.65 14.17 -31.48
N ARG A 345 30.39 14.50 -31.82
CA ARG A 345 29.89 15.87 -31.64
C ARG A 345 29.58 16.19 -30.16
N GLN A 346 30.59 16.08 -29.29
CA GLN A 346 30.59 16.51 -27.89
C GLN A 346 29.50 15.91 -26.96
N GLN A 347 28.80 14.83 -27.34
CA GLN A 347 27.72 14.27 -26.52
C GLN A 347 28.05 12.97 -25.79
N VAL A 348 29.31 12.52 -25.82
CA VAL A 348 29.73 11.26 -25.16
C VAL A 348 29.40 11.25 -23.66
N TYR A 349 29.66 12.36 -22.95
CA TYR A 349 29.32 12.46 -21.54
C TYR A 349 27.81 12.38 -21.26
N PRO A 350 26.94 13.17 -21.92
CA PRO A 350 25.48 12.99 -21.82
C PRO A 350 24.98 11.57 -22.13
N VAL A 351 25.56 10.87 -23.11
CA VAL A 351 25.19 9.48 -23.44
C VAL A 351 25.51 8.55 -22.28
N VAL A 352 26.76 8.57 -21.80
CA VAL A 352 27.23 7.67 -20.74
C VAL A 352 26.53 7.98 -19.43
N LEU A 353 26.39 9.27 -19.07
CA LEU A 353 25.66 9.67 -17.87
C LEU A 353 24.18 9.30 -17.98
N GLY A 354 23.59 9.49 -19.16
CA GLY A 354 22.22 9.10 -19.46
C GLY A 354 21.97 7.63 -19.17
N PHE A 355 22.82 6.76 -19.72
CA PHE A 355 22.72 5.32 -19.54
C PHE A 355 23.04 4.86 -18.12
N THR A 356 24.08 5.42 -17.48
CA THR A 356 24.52 4.95 -16.16
C THR A 356 23.63 5.47 -15.04
N TRP A 357 23.41 6.79 -14.95
CA TRP A 357 22.64 7.39 -13.88
C TRP A 357 21.14 7.09 -14.01
N PHE A 358 20.52 7.33 -15.18
CA PHE A 358 19.07 7.23 -15.28
C PHE A 358 18.56 5.79 -15.25
N ASN A 359 19.33 4.78 -15.70
CA ASN A 359 18.92 3.38 -15.52
C ASN A 359 18.85 3.01 -14.03
N VAL A 360 19.81 3.46 -13.23
CA VAL A 360 19.82 3.23 -11.77
C VAL A 360 18.72 4.06 -11.10
N ALA A 361 18.54 5.32 -11.50
CA ALA A 361 17.49 6.18 -10.97
C ALA A 361 16.09 5.60 -11.23
N GLN A 362 15.82 5.07 -12.42
CA GLN A 362 14.56 4.39 -12.74
C GLN A 362 14.29 3.22 -11.79
N LEU A 363 15.25 2.33 -11.58
CA LEU A 363 15.11 1.21 -10.64
C LEU A 363 14.78 1.69 -9.22
N LEU A 364 15.45 2.76 -8.77
CA LEU A 364 15.22 3.34 -7.44
C LEU A 364 13.86 4.03 -7.32
N PHE A 365 13.37 4.70 -8.37
CA PHE A 365 12.02 5.29 -8.39
C PHE A 365 10.92 4.23 -8.48
N ALA A 366 11.14 3.13 -9.19
CA ALA A 366 10.24 1.97 -9.17
C ALA A 366 10.19 1.34 -7.77
N ALA A 367 11.35 1.14 -7.13
CA ALA A 367 11.43 0.66 -5.75
C ALA A 367 10.71 1.60 -4.77
N MET A 368 10.92 2.91 -4.90
CA MET A 368 10.20 3.92 -4.12
C MET A 368 8.69 3.79 -4.29
N ALA A 369 8.17 3.70 -5.53
CA ALA A 369 6.75 3.51 -5.78
C ALA A 369 6.21 2.22 -5.13
N ILE A 370 6.96 1.11 -5.22
CA ILE A 370 6.62 -0.17 -4.57
C ILE A 370 6.54 0.00 -3.05
N THR A 371 7.46 0.74 -2.41
CA THR A 371 7.40 0.97 -0.95
C THR A 371 6.17 1.79 -0.54
N TYR A 372 5.71 2.71 -1.38
CA TYR A 372 4.48 3.46 -1.15
C TYR A 372 3.25 2.53 -1.22
N VAL A 373 3.20 1.70 -2.26
CA VAL A 373 2.13 0.72 -2.46
C VAL A 373 2.09 -0.30 -1.33
N ALA A 374 3.25 -0.76 -0.86
CA ALA A 374 3.34 -1.68 0.27
C ALA A 374 2.69 -1.11 1.53
N ARG A 375 2.89 0.19 1.78
CA ARG A 375 2.24 0.87 2.90
C ARG A 375 0.73 1.04 2.68
N TRP A 376 0.30 1.38 1.46
CA TRP A 376 -1.12 1.49 1.12
C TRP A 376 -1.87 0.17 1.29
N SER A 377 -1.23 -0.93 0.89
CA SER A 377 -1.71 -2.30 1.07
C SER A 377 -1.77 -2.68 2.55
N ALA A 378 -0.72 -2.37 3.32
CA ALA A 378 -0.70 -2.62 4.76
C ALA A 378 -1.80 -1.85 5.51
N GLU A 379 -2.04 -0.60 5.14
CA GLU A 379 -3.13 0.20 5.72
C GLU A 379 -4.53 -0.40 5.45
N ASP A 380 -4.72 -1.09 4.33
CA ASP A 380 -5.96 -1.80 4.00
C ASP A 380 -6.04 -3.15 4.73
N SER A 381 -4.94 -3.92 4.80
CA SER A 381 -4.91 -5.20 5.51
C SER A 381 -5.05 -5.08 7.03
N ASP A 382 -4.55 -3.99 7.59
CA ASP A 382 -4.51 -3.76 9.04
C ASP A 382 -5.75 -3.01 9.55
N GLY A 383 -6.74 -2.74 8.68
CA GLY A 383 -7.97 -2.01 9.05
C GLY A 383 -7.78 -0.51 9.31
N ARG A 384 -6.57 0.03 9.16
CA ARG A 384 -6.28 1.48 9.36
C ARG A 384 -7.04 2.35 8.37
N LEU A 385 -7.28 1.85 7.16
CA LEU A 385 -8.08 2.53 6.16
C LEU A 385 -9.53 2.72 6.60
N GLU A 386 -10.14 1.72 7.24
CA GLU A 386 -11.54 1.81 7.71
C GLU A 386 -11.71 2.89 8.79
N LEU A 387 -10.70 3.09 9.66
CA LEU A 387 -10.67 4.21 10.61
C LEU A 387 -10.57 5.58 9.92
N ALA A 388 -9.90 5.67 8.78
CA ALA A 388 -9.85 6.89 7.99
C ALA A 388 -11.18 7.14 7.26
N LEU A 389 -11.80 6.09 6.72
CA LEU A 389 -13.08 6.12 6.02
C LEU A 389 -14.29 6.30 6.96
N SER A 390 -14.11 6.17 8.28
CA SER A 390 -15.13 6.59 9.25
C SER A 390 -15.32 8.11 9.27
N GLN A 391 -14.40 8.87 8.67
CA GLN A 391 -14.53 10.29 8.39
C GLN A 391 -15.23 10.48 7.04
N PRO A 392 -15.84 11.65 6.75
CA PRO A 392 -16.54 11.90 5.48
C PRO A 392 -15.56 12.11 4.31
N ILE A 393 -14.70 11.13 4.06
CA ILE A 393 -13.70 11.09 2.99
C ILE A 393 -14.08 9.93 2.08
N SER A 394 -14.27 10.21 0.78
CA SER A 394 -14.59 9.15 -0.17
C SER A 394 -13.38 8.26 -0.42
N ARG A 395 -13.61 6.98 -0.70
CA ARG A 395 -12.50 6.06 -1.02
C ARG A 395 -11.69 6.51 -2.25
N ALA A 396 -12.34 7.17 -3.22
CA ALA A 396 -11.69 7.80 -4.36
C ALA A 396 -10.74 8.94 -3.95
N ALA A 397 -11.15 9.78 -2.99
CA ALA A 397 -10.31 10.86 -2.47
C ALA A 397 -9.04 10.30 -1.81
N VAL A 398 -9.14 9.17 -1.12
CA VAL A 398 -7.96 8.49 -0.53
C VAL A 398 -6.97 8.03 -1.60
N VAL A 399 -7.45 7.46 -2.71
CA VAL A 399 -6.57 7.05 -3.84
C VAL A 399 -5.87 8.26 -4.43
N VAL A 400 -6.60 9.35 -4.68
CA VAL A 400 -6.03 10.60 -5.24
C VAL A 400 -5.01 11.22 -4.28
N GLU A 401 -5.32 11.29 -2.98
CA GLU A 401 -4.40 11.81 -1.95
C GLU A 401 -3.10 11.00 -1.89
N ARG A 402 -3.20 9.67 -1.92
CA ARG A 402 -2.06 8.76 -1.90
C ARG A 402 -1.14 8.99 -3.09
N VAL A 403 -1.70 9.08 -4.30
CA VAL A 403 -0.94 9.32 -5.53
C VAL A 403 -0.34 10.73 -5.54
N ALA A 404 -1.09 11.76 -5.13
CA ALA A 404 -0.59 13.12 -5.05
C ALA A 404 0.56 13.26 -4.03
N THR A 405 0.48 12.55 -2.90
CA THR A 405 1.56 12.48 -1.90
C THR A 405 2.83 11.86 -2.49
N LEU A 406 2.69 10.80 -3.29
CA LEU A 406 3.83 10.19 -4.00
C LEU A 406 4.45 11.19 -4.98
N VAL A 407 3.65 11.86 -5.79
CA VAL A 407 4.13 12.86 -6.77
C VAL A 407 4.87 13.99 -6.07
N ALA A 408 4.33 14.53 -4.98
CA ALA A 408 4.98 15.60 -4.21
C ALA A 408 6.34 15.15 -3.64
N CYS A 409 6.42 13.94 -3.08
CA CYS A 409 7.69 13.40 -2.57
C CYS A 409 8.69 13.11 -3.70
N ALA A 410 8.22 12.53 -4.81
CA ALA A 410 9.02 12.29 -6.00
C ALA A 410 9.61 13.58 -6.56
N LEU A 411 8.83 14.67 -6.60
CA LEU A 411 9.27 15.99 -7.05
C LEU A 411 10.42 16.53 -6.21
N VAL A 412 10.38 16.37 -4.88
CA VAL A 412 11.48 16.78 -3.98
C VAL A 412 12.76 15.98 -4.29
N ILE A 413 12.63 14.66 -4.47
CA ILE A 413 13.77 13.77 -4.76
C ILE A 413 14.36 14.08 -6.15
N VAL A 414 13.51 14.27 -7.16
CA VAL A 414 13.89 14.65 -8.52
C VAL A 414 14.59 16.01 -8.53
N ALA A 415 14.07 17.00 -7.80
CA ALA A 415 14.67 18.33 -7.73
C ALA A 415 16.06 18.27 -7.08
N ALA A 416 16.18 17.59 -5.94
CA ALA A 416 17.46 17.44 -5.23
C ALA A 416 18.51 16.69 -6.07
N SER A 417 18.13 15.55 -6.64
CA SER A 417 19.04 14.72 -7.43
C SER A 417 19.39 15.35 -8.78
N GLY A 418 18.44 15.98 -9.47
CA GLY A 418 18.67 16.68 -10.73
C GLY A 418 19.56 17.93 -10.58
N ALA A 419 19.34 18.73 -9.52
CA ALA A 419 20.20 19.87 -9.20
C ALA A 419 21.62 19.41 -8.85
N THR A 420 21.74 18.34 -8.05
CA THR A 420 23.04 17.76 -7.70
C THR A 420 23.76 17.19 -8.93
N LEU A 421 23.04 16.49 -9.81
CA LEU A 421 23.58 15.94 -11.06
C LEU A 421 24.15 17.06 -11.93
N TYR A 422 23.40 18.15 -12.11
CA TYR A 422 23.84 19.32 -12.90
C TYR A 422 25.06 19.98 -12.28
N TYR A 423 25.02 20.28 -10.98
CA TYR A 423 26.11 20.93 -10.26
C TYR A 423 27.39 20.08 -10.24
N ALA A 424 27.27 18.79 -9.89
CA ALA A 424 28.41 17.87 -9.86
C ALA A 424 29.03 17.70 -11.25
N SER A 425 28.21 17.66 -12.31
CA SER A 425 28.70 17.59 -13.69
C SER A 425 29.49 18.84 -14.06
N HIS A 426 28.97 20.01 -13.70
CA HIS A 426 29.64 21.28 -13.94
C HIS A 426 31.00 21.37 -13.22
N VAL A 427 31.07 20.97 -11.94
CA VAL A 427 32.32 20.92 -11.16
C VAL A 427 33.36 19.99 -11.79
N GLN A 428 32.93 18.90 -12.43
CA GLN A 428 33.81 17.95 -13.10
C GLN A 428 34.16 18.32 -14.55
N GLY A 429 33.71 19.50 -15.03
CA GLY A 429 33.96 19.96 -16.40
C GLY A 429 33.14 19.23 -17.46
N ILE A 430 32.00 18.64 -17.08
CA ILE A 430 31.06 17.99 -17.99
C ILE A 430 29.98 18.99 -18.37
N ASP A 431 29.96 19.42 -19.62
CA ASP A 431 28.95 20.35 -20.13
C ASP A 431 27.62 19.61 -20.41
N LEU A 432 26.59 19.92 -19.61
CA LEU A 432 25.25 19.38 -19.76
C LEU A 432 24.26 20.52 -19.99
N ASN A 433 23.34 20.33 -20.94
CA ASN A 433 22.23 21.26 -21.12
C ASN A 433 21.28 21.18 -19.92
N ALA A 434 21.15 22.28 -19.17
CA ALA A 434 20.31 22.34 -17.97
C ALA A 434 18.84 21.95 -18.25
N GLY A 435 18.28 22.39 -19.39
CA GLY A 435 16.93 22.04 -19.80
C GLY A 435 16.73 20.53 -20.01
N ARG A 436 17.71 19.84 -20.61
CA ARG A 436 17.67 18.38 -20.76
C ARG A 436 17.82 17.63 -19.45
N VAL A 437 18.67 18.12 -18.54
CA VAL A 437 18.79 17.53 -17.19
C VAL A 437 17.49 17.65 -16.42
N VAL A 438 16.85 18.83 -16.44
CA VAL A 438 15.55 19.05 -15.80
C VAL A 438 14.48 18.16 -16.43
N ALA A 439 14.40 18.12 -17.76
CA ALA A 439 13.40 17.31 -18.47
C ALA A 439 13.57 15.81 -18.19
N ALA A 440 14.80 15.29 -18.25
CA ALA A 440 15.12 13.89 -17.94
C ALA A 440 14.80 13.54 -16.48
N SER A 441 15.11 14.45 -15.54
CA SER A 441 14.83 14.25 -14.12
C SER A 441 13.31 14.26 -13.85
N LEU A 442 12.56 15.19 -14.45
CA LEU A 442 11.09 15.24 -14.33
C LEU A 442 10.40 14.01 -14.92
N MET A 443 10.98 13.37 -15.94
CA MET A 443 10.46 12.15 -16.54
C MET A 443 10.43 10.95 -15.57
N LEU A 444 11.19 11.00 -14.47
CA LEU A 444 11.13 9.97 -13.40
C LEU A 444 9.79 9.99 -12.65
N ILE A 445 9.06 11.11 -12.65
CA ILE A 445 7.74 11.24 -12.00
C ILE A 445 6.65 10.42 -12.73
N PRO A 446 6.37 10.64 -14.03
CA PRO A 446 5.40 9.82 -14.76
C PRO A 446 5.82 8.35 -14.82
N PHE A 447 7.13 8.06 -14.86
CA PHE A 447 7.63 6.69 -14.72
C PHE A 447 7.23 6.05 -13.37
N ALA A 448 7.47 6.73 -12.24
CA ALA A 448 7.08 6.21 -10.92
C ALA A 448 5.56 6.11 -10.75
N LEU A 449 4.81 7.00 -11.41
CA LEU A 449 3.35 7.00 -11.42
C LEU A 449 2.75 5.73 -12.05
N VAL A 450 3.39 5.15 -13.07
CA VAL A 450 2.92 3.88 -13.66
C VAL A 450 2.93 2.77 -12.62
N PHE A 451 4.00 2.65 -11.83
CA PHE A 451 4.09 1.65 -10.76
C PHE A 451 3.15 1.96 -9.60
N ALA A 452 2.98 3.25 -9.26
CA ALA A 452 2.06 3.67 -8.23
C ALA A 452 0.59 3.37 -8.59
N SER A 453 0.17 3.66 -9.82
CA SER A 453 -1.21 3.44 -10.27
C SER A 453 -1.51 1.95 -10.43
N ALA A 454 -0.60 1.18 -11.05
CA ALA A 454 -0.70 -0.28 -11.14
C ALA A 454 -0.74 -0.91 -9.74
N GLY A 455 0.12 -0.46 -8.83
CA GLY A 455 0.15 -0.90 -7.46
C GLY A 455 -1.10 -0.56 -6.66
N SER A 456 -1.67 0.63 -6.87
CA SER A 456 -2.95 1.03 -6.27
C SER A 456 -4.11 0.16 -6.74
N LEU A 457 -4.15 -0.18 -8.05
CA LEU A 457 -5.14 -1.10 -8.60
C LEU A 457 -4.98 -2.52 -8.01
N LEU A 458 -3.75 -3.02 -7.96
CA LEU A 458 -3.45 -4.32 -7.36
C LEU A 458 -3.79 -4.36 -5.87
N ALA A 459 -3.53 -3.28 -5.14
CA ALA A 459 -3.91 -3.14 -3.73
C ALA A 459 -5.43 -3.11 -3.55
N ALA A 460 -6.17 -2.43 -4.44
CA ALA A 460 -7.63 -2.44 -4.42
C ALA A 460 -8.24 -3.82 -4.69
N TRP A 461 -7.59 -4.63 -5.53
CA TRP A 461 -8.05 -5.98 -5.88
C TRP A 461 -7.67 -7.03 -4.82
N ASN A 462 -6.38 -7.10 -4.47
CA ASN A 462 -5.86 -8.03 -3.47
C ASN A 462 -4.68 -7.39 -2.71
N PRO A 463 -4.94 -6.74 -1.56
CA PRO A 463 -3.91 -6.06 -0.78
C PRO A 463 -2.72 -6.96 -0.46
N ARG A 464 -2.98 -8.23 -0.07
CA ARG A 464 -1.94 -9.17 0.37
C ARG A 464 -0.96 -9.57 -0.73
N ALA A 465 -1.44 -9.62 -1.99
CA ALA A 465 -0.61 -9.98 -3.13
C ALA A 465 -0.02 -8.77 -3.88
N ALA A 466 -0.53 -7.56 -3.62
CA ALA A 466 -0.25 -6.37 -4.42
C ALA A 466 1.24 -6.06 -4.58
N VAL A 467 2.01 -6.10 -3.49
CA VAL A 467 3.45 -5.80 -3.52
C VAL A 467 4.23 -6.83 -4.33
N GLY A 468 3.90 -8.12 -4.16
CA GLY A 468 4.55 -9.21 -4.88
C GLY A 468 4.27 -9.14 -6.39
N LEU A 469 3.01 -8.91 -6.76
CA LEU A 469 2.60 -8.75 -8.16
C LEU A 469 3.22 -7.51 -8.80
N LEU A 470 3.28 -6.39 -8.07
CA LEU A 470 3.91 -5.18 -8.57
C LEU A 470 5.44 -5.34 -8.72
N GLY A 471 6.10 -6.05 -7.80
CA GLY A 471 7.51 -6.39 -7.92
C GLY A 471 7.79 -7.29 -9.12
N ALA A 472 6.93 -8.30 -9.36
CA ALA A 472 7.02 -9.15 -10.56
C ALA A 472 6.82 -8.35 -11.85
N PHE A 473 5.86 -7.41 -11.86
CA PHE A 473 5.65 -6.49 -12.98
C PHE A 473 6.89 -5.62 -13.23
N ALA A 474 7.45 -4.99 -12.19
CA ALA A 474 8.66 -4.17 -12.32
C ALA A 474 9.87 -4.98 -12.84
N PHE A 475 10.04 -6.21 -12.34
CA PHE A 475 11.10 -7.11 -12.80
C PHE A 475 10.90 -7.52 -14.27
N ALA A 476 9.68 -7.89 -14.66
CA ALA A 476 9.36 -8.25 -16.04
C ALA A 476 9.55 -7.05 -17.00
N SER A 477 9.11 -5.85 -16.61
CA SER A 477 9.34 -4.62 -17.40
C SER A 477 10.82 -4.30 -17.55
N TYR A 478 11.62 -4.51 -16.50
CA TYR A 478 13.06 -4.32 -16.57
C TYR A 478 13.72 -5.36 -17.50
N LEU A 479 13.39 -6.64 -17.35
CA LEU A 479 13.91 -7.71 -18.20
C LEU A 479 13.57 -7.50 -19.67
N ASP A 480 12.37 -7.00 -19.99
CA ASP A 480 12.01 -6.67 -21.36
C ASP A 480 12.94 -5.60 -21.99
N THR A 481 13.46 -4.66 -21.19
CA THR A 481 14.41 -3.66 -21.69
C THR A 481 15.77 -4.26 -22.01
N GLU A 482 16.22 -5.21 -21.20
CA GLU A 482 17.52 -5.88 -21.38
C GLU A 482 17.46 -6.97 -22.47
N LEU A 483 16.32 -7.64 -22.61
CA LEU A 483 16.18 -8.88 -23.37
C LEU A 483 15.23 -8.79 -24.57
N GLY A 484 14.32 -7.83 -24.61
CA GLY A 484 13.28 -7.74 -25.62
C GLY A 484 13.82 -7.63 -27.04
N SER A 485 14.93 -6.90 -27.21
CA SER A 485 15.66 -6.80 -28.48
C SER A 485 16.42 -8.08 -28.84
N ILE A 486 17.02 -8.75 -27.85
CA ILE A 486 17.80 -9.98 -28.02
C ILE A 486 16.88 -11.14 -28.44
N TYR A 487 15.75 -11.31 -27.76
CA TYR A 487 14.79 -12.38 -28.03
C TYR A 487 13.70 -12.00 -29.05
N LYS A 488 13.78 -10.80 -29.65
CA LYS A 488 12.83 -10.29 -30.65
C LYS A 488 11.36 -10.40 -30.19
N LEU A 489 11.07 -10.00 -28.95
CA LEU A 489 9.71 -10.01 -28.41
C LEU A 489 8.79 -9.11 -29.26
N PRO A 490 7.48 -9.41 -29.37
CA PRO A 490 6.54 -8.57 -30.12
C PRO A 490 6.54 -7.12 -29.62
N LEU A 491 6.45 -6.15 -30.55
CA LEU A 491 6.52 -4.72 -30.21
C LEU A 491 5.49 -4.28 -29.16
N TRP A 492 4.29 -4.85 -29.17
CA TRP A 492 3.26 -4.54 -28.18
C TRP A 492 3.62 -5.00 -26.77
N VAL A 493 4.39 -6.09 -26.63
CA VAL A 493 4.90 -6.55 -25.32
C VAL A 493 5.94 -5.57 -24.81
N GLN A 494 6.82 -5.13 -25.71
CA GLN A 494 7.88 -4.19 -25.35
C GLN A 494 7.32 -2.80 -24.98
N ASP A 495 6.27 -2.36 -25.67
CA ASP A 495 5.64 -1.06 -25.43
C ASP A 495 4.83 -1.00 -24.11
N LEU A 496 4.64 -2.14 -23.43
CA LEU A 496 4.13 -2.20 -22.05
C LEU A 496 5.21 -1.91 -21.00
N SER A 497 6.49 -1.96 -21.35
CA SER A 497 7.58 -1.71 -20.41
C SER A 497 7.73 -0.21 -20.11
N ALA A 498 7.50 0.16 -18.85
CA ALA A 498 7.74 1.52 -18.36
C ALA A 498 9.21 1.96 -18.52
N PHE A 499 10.16 1.01 -18.47
CA PHE A 499 11.59 1.27 -18.66
C PHE A 499 11.92 1.61 -20.11
N LYS A 500 11.34 0.88 -21.08
CA LYS A 500 11.48 1.22 -22.51
C LYS A 500 10.89 2.59 -22.82
N LEU A 501 9.71 2.89 -22.26
CA LEU A 501 9.05 4.18 -22.45
C LEU A 501 9.83 5.36 -21.84
N PHE A 502 10.72 5.13 -20.86
CA PHE A 502 11.57 6.21 -20.35
C PHE A 502 12.53 6.75 -21.43
N GLY A 503 13.09 5.87 -22.27
CA GLY A 503 13.99 6.26 -23.36
C GLY A 503 15.29 6.94 -22.88
N THR A 504 15.82 7.87 -23.68
CA THR A 504 17.11 8.56 -23.41
C THR A 504 16.97 10.08 -23.38
N PRO A 505 16.18 10.65 -22.43
CA PRO A 505 15.79 12.06 -22.45
C PRO A 505 16.96 13.04 -22.30
N LEU A 506 18.06 12.63 -21.65
CA LEU A 506 19.26 13.46 -21.51
C LEU A 506 19.96 13.68 -22.87
N LEU A 507 19.84 12.71 -23.78
CA LEU A 507 20.50 12.73 -25.09
C LEU A 507 19.61 13.38 -26.15
N THR A 508 18.43 12.83 -26.36
CA THR A 508 17.53 13.17 -27.47
C THR A 508 16.47 14.21 -27.08
N GLY A 509 16.36 14.54 -25.79
CA GLY A 509 15.18 15.22 -25.25
C GLY A 509 14.04 14.24 -24.98
N VAL A 510 13.01 14.72 -24.28
CA VAL A 510 11.82 13.92 -23.94
C VAL A 510 10.98 13.68 -25.20
N ASP A 511 10.74 12.40 -25.51
CA ASP A 511 9.80 12.02 -26.57
C ASP A 511 8.36 12.22 -26.09
N GLY A 512 7.62 13.09 -26.79
CA GLY A 512 6.23 13.41 -26.47
C GLY A 512 5.30 12.19 -26.56
N ARG A 513 5.56 11.24 -27.48
CA ARG A 513 4.77 10.00 -27.58
C ARG A 513 4.95 9.15 -26.34
N ASN A 514 6.19 8.93 -25.91
CA ASN A 514 6.48 8.08 -24.76
C ASN A 514 5.97 8.70 -23.46
N LEU A 515 6.12 10.02 -23.29
CA LEU A 515 5.53 10.74 -22.17
C LEU A 515 4.01 10.59 -22.13
N ALA A 516 3.34 10.75 -23.28
CA ALA A 516 1.90 10.55 -23.38
C ALA A 516 1.47 9.12 -23.01
N LEU A 517 2.24 8.10 -23.42
CA LEU A 517 1.97 6.70 -23.05
C LEU A 517 2.15 6.45 -21.55
N LEU A 518 3.21 6.96 -20.92
CA LEU A 518 3.41 6.85 -19.46
C LEU A 518 2.25 7.51 -18.70
N LEU A 519 1.85 8.71 -19.12
CA LEU A 519 0.72 9.42 -18.51
C LEU A 519 -0.60 8.67 -18.73
N LEU A 520 -0.83 8.14 -19.93
CA LEU A 520 -2.03 7.36 -20.25
C LEU A 520 -2.10 6.07 -19.41
N LEU A 521 -1.00 5.31 -19.31
CA LEU A 521 -0.91 4.13 -18.45
C LEU A 521 -1.18 4.50 -16.98
N SER A 522 -0.63 5.61 -16.51
CA SER A 522 -0.86 6.09 -15.14
C SER A 522 -2.32 6.48 -14.90
N LEU A 523 -2.95 7.16 -15.87
CA LEU A 523 -4.33 7.64 -15.79
C LEU A 523 -5.33 6.49 -15.87
N VAL A 524 -5.10 5.53 -16.78
CA VAL A 524 -5.92 4.31 -16.88
C VAL A 524 -5.79 3.51 -15.59
N GLY A 525 -4.58 3.26 -15.09
CA GLY A 525 -4.39 2.54 -13.83
C GLY A 525 -5.07 3.22 -12.63
N LEU A 526 -5.00 4.55 -12.56
CA LEU A 526 -5.64 5.33 -11.50
C LEU A 526 -7.17 5.34 -11.63
N ALA A 527 -7.71 5.52 -12.83
CA ALA A 527 -9.15 5.46 -13.09
C ALA A 527 -9.70 4.06 -12.76
N SER A 528 -9.01 2.99 -13.19
CA SER A 528 -9.36 1.61 -12.84
C SER A 528 -9.29 1.38 -11.34
N SER A 529 -8.29 1.93 -10.64
CA SER A 529 -8.19 1.84 -9.18
C SER A 529 -9.36 2.55 -8.49
N ILE A 530 -9.73 3.75 -8.93
CA ILE A 530 -10.89 4.48 -8.40
C ILE A 530 -12.17 3.69 -8.63
N LEU A 531 -12.39 3.16 -9.84
CA LEU A 531 -13.56 2.35 -10.17
C LEU A 531 -13.64 1.08 -9.31
N ALA A 532 -12.51 0.37 -9.17
CA ALA A 532 -12.44 -0.85 -8.36
C ALA A 532 -12.77 -0.59 -6.89
N VAL A 533 -12.42 0.59 -6.38
CA VAL A 533 -12.67 0.99 -4.98
C VAL A 533 -14.04 1.64 -4.79
N ALA A 534 -14.63 2.23 -5.83
CA ALA A 534 -15.96 2.84 -5.83
C ALA A 534 -17.09 1.81 -5.95
N MET A 535 -16.81 0.60 -6.45
CA MET A 535 -17.81 -0.46 -6.42
C MET A 535 -18.17 -0.81 -4.97
N PRO A 536 -19.47 -0.89 -4.63
CA PRO A 536 -19.90 -1.34 -3.32
C PRO A 536 -19.22 -2.67 -3.01
N ARG A 537 -18.50 -2.74 -1.90
CA ARG A 537 -18.00 -4.01 -1.38
C ARG A 537 -19.11 -4.63 -0.54
N SER A 538 -19.37 -5.91 -0.75
CA SER A 538 -20.36 -6.63 0.04
C SER A 538 -19.94 -6.59 1.50
N MET A 539 -20.78 -6.04 2.37
CA MET A 539 -20.51 -5.95 3.79
C MET A 539 -20.55 -7.33 4.45
N TRP A 540 -21.39 -8.22 3.89
CA TRP A 540 -21.59 -9.57 4.38
C TRP A 540 -21.87 -10.50 3.20
N LYS A 541 -21.39 -11.75 3.31
CA LYS A 541 -21.57 -12.82 2.33
C LYS A 541 -22.08 -14.04 3.07
N GLY A 542 -23.13 -14.66 2.56
CA GLY A 542 -23.67 -15.88 3.14
C GLY A 542 -24.81 -16.44 2.32
N VAL A 543 -25.69 -17.18 2.98
CA VAL A 543 -26.75 -17.93 2.30
C VAL A 543 -28.10 -17.58 2.95
N VAL A 544 -29.12 -17.32 2.13
CA VAL A 544 -30.52 -17.31 2.58
C VAL A 544 -31.04 -18.73 2.54
N SER A 545 -31.48 -19.23 3.69
CA SER A 545 -32.06 -20.56 3.85
C SER A 545 -33.55 -20.44 4.13
N PHE A 546 -34.37 -21.21 3.41
CA PHE A 546 -35.76 -21.46 3.79
C PHE A 546 -36.10 -22.92 3.47
N GLY A 547 -36.41 -23.72 4.49
CA GLY A 547 -36.56 -25.17 4.33
C GLY A 547 -35.28 -25.83 3.78
N MET A 548 -35.37 -26.52 2.64
CA MET A 548 -34.23 -27.18 1.97
C MET A 548 -33.56 -26.34 0.88
N VAL A 549 -33.99 -25.09 0.68
CA VAL A 549 -33.46 -24.22 -0.39
C VAL A 549 -32.44 -23.26 0.20
N SER A 550 -31.24 -23.27 -0.36
CA SER A 550 -30.12 -22.40 0.00
C SER A 550 -29.77 -21.47 -1.16
N ILE A 551 -29.83 -20.17 -0.94
CA ILE A 551 -29.56 -19.14 -1.96
C ILE A 551 -28.34 -18.33 -1.53
N PRO A 552 -27.18 -18.50 -2.19
CA PRO A 552 -26.00 -17.68 -1.92
C PRO A 552 -26.26 -16.22 -2.28
N ILE A 553 -25.97 -15.30 -1.36
CA ILE A 553 -26.20 -13.86 -1.49
C ILE A 553 -25.04 -13.00 -0.96
N ARG A 554 -25.07 -11.72 -1.33
CA ARG A 554 -24.26 -10.64 -0.78
C ARG A 554 -25.15 -9.52 -0.27
N LEU A 555 -24.79 -8.92 0.86
CA LEU A 555 -25.48 -7.76 1.44
C LEU A 555 -24.66 -6.48 1.26
N TYR A 556 -25.36 -5.40 0.91
CA TYR A 556 -24.81 -4.05 0.79
C TYR A 556 -25.64 -3.08 1.62
N ASN A 557 -25.01 -2.09 2.28
CA ASN A 557 -25.77 -1.08 3.00
C ASN A 557 -26.59 -0.24 2.00
N ALA A 558 -27.89 -0.05 2.25
CA ALA A 558 -28.73 0.79 1.42
C ALA A 558 -28.67 2.27 1.82
N THR A 559 -28.03 2.60 2.95
CA THR A 559 -27.92 3.97 3.46
C THR A 559 -26.46 4.39 3.63
N GLU A 560 -26.14 5.62 3.20
CA GLU A 560 -24.82 6.23 3.41
C GLU A 560 -24.86 7.28 4.52
N SER A 561 -23.95 7.19 5.48
CA SER A 561 -23.77 8.18 6.56
C SER A 561 -23.00 9.43 6.13
N SER A 562 -22.39 9.42 4.93
CA SER A 562 -21.53 10.48 4.37
C SER A 562 -22.23 11.84 4.23
N ALA A 563 -23.56 11.84 4.12
CA ALA A 563 -24.36 13.05 3.96
C ALA A 563 -24.67 13.79 5.29
N LYS A 564 -24.46 13.16 6.46
CA LYS A 564 -24.74 13.77 7.77
C LYS A 564 -23.65 14.78 8.14
N VAL A 565 -24.05 15.97 8.62
CA VAL A 565 -23.12 16.97 9.16
C VAL A 565 -22.64 16.52 10.54
N SER A 566 -21.33 16.35 10.71
CA SER A 566 -20.71 16.02 11.99
C SER A 566 -19.72 17.09 12.41
N PHE A 567 -19.68 17.40 13.70
CA PHE A 567 -18.74 18.35 14.29
C PHE A 567 -17.70 17.61 15.12
N ARG A 568 -16.44 18.01 14.99
CA ARG A 568 -15.41 17.61 15.94
C ARG A 568 -15.53 18.49 17.17
N GLN A 569 -15.47 17.87 18.35
CA GLN A 569 -15.38 18.62 19.60
C GLN A 569 -13.98 19.24 19.70
N LEU A 570 -13.94 20.54 19.95
CA LEU A 570 -12.71 21.31 20.07
C LEU A 570 -12.55 21.78 21.51
N CYS A 571 -11.30 21.81 21.99
CA CYS A 571 -10.97 22.44 23.27
C CYS A 571 -11.33 23.94 23.20
N PRO A 572 -12.06 24.50 24.18
CA PRO A 572 -12.48 25.90 24.14
C PRO A 572 -11.30 26.88 24.12
N ASP A 573 -10.21 26.58 24.83
CA ASP A 573 -9.06 27.49 24.91
C ASP A 573 -8.15 27.40 23.67
N HIS A 574 -8.00 26.20 23.09
CA HIS A 574 -7.00 25.91 22.06
C HIS A 574 -7.59 25.66 20.67
N HIS A 575 -8.92 25.59 20.55
CA HIS A 575 -9.67 25.25 19.33
C HIS A 575 -9.15 23.98 18.62
N SER A 576 -8.57 23.05 19.38
CA SER A 576 -7.97 21.82 18.89
C SER A 576 -8.90 20.62 19.11
N PRO A 577 -8.95 19.63 18.20
CA PRO A 577 -9.76 18.43 18.40
C PRO A 577 -9.46 17.73 19.72
N ILE A 578 -10.51 17.40 20.48
CA ILE A 578 -10.40 16.65 21.72
C ILE A 578 -10.21 15.17 21.37
N SER A 579 -9.24 14.53 22.03
CA SER A 579 -9.00 13.08 21.93
C SER A 579 -9.42 12.41 23.23
N TYR A 580 -10.18 11.33 23.12
CA TYR A 580 -10.63 10.55 24.25
C TYR A 580 -9.62 9.46 24.56
N LYS A 581 -9.15 9.43 25.82
CA LYS A 581 -8.36 8.33 26.36
C LYS A 581 -9.28 7.43 27.18
N ARG A 582 -9.05 6.13 27.10
CA ARG A 582 -9.75 5.14 27.94
C ARG A 582 -8.89 4.91 29.16
N TRP A 583 -9.41 5.25 30.33
CA TRP A 583 -8.68 5.23 31.58
C TRP A 583 -9.29 4.18 32.51
N CYS A 584 -8.46 3.28 33.04
CA CYS A 584 -8.85 2.41 34.13
C CYS A 584 -8.70 3.19 35.44
N ALA A 585 -9.81 3.48 36.12
CA ALA A 585 -9.80 4.25 37.37
C ALA A 585 -9.13 3.49 38.53
N GLU A 586 -9.30 2.16 38.60
CA GLU A 586 -8.62 1.33 39.62
C GLU A 586 -7.12 1.19 39.36
N GLY A 587 -6.73 1.01 38.10
CA GLY A 587 -5.35 0.77 37.72
C GLY A 587 -4.53 2.02 37.43
N ASP A 588 -5.16 3.20 37.47
CA ASP A 588 -4.58 4.52 37.15
C ASP A 588 -3.72 4.52 35.87
N HIS A 589 -4.23 3.90 34.81
CA HIS A 589 -3.53 3.83 33.52
C HIS A 589 -4.49 3.88 32.33
N GLU A 590 -3.94 4.26 31.18
CA GLU A 590 -4.65 4.25 29.91
C GLU A 590 -4.72 2.82 29.35
N VAL A 591 -5.91 2.37 28.96
CA VAL A 591 -6.14 1.03 28.40
C VAL A 591 -6.23 1.12 26.89
N ALA A 592 -5.40 0.36 26.18
CA ALA A 592 -5.42 0.29 24.73
C ALA A 592 -6.67 -0.44 24.22
N TYR A 593 -7.13 -0.13 22.99
CA TYR A 593 -8.34 -0.76 22.42
C TYR A 593 -8.29 -2.30 22.46
N SER A 594 -7.12 -2.87 22.15
CA SER A 594 -6.88 -4.31 22.10
C SER A 594 -6.87 -5.00 23.47
N GLU A 595 -6.75 -4.23 24.55
CA GLU A 595 -6.66 -4.74 25.92
C GLU A 595 -8.00 -4.64 26.66
N ILE A 596 -9.01 -3.99 26.04
CA ILE A 596 -10.34 -3.85 26.62
C ILE A 596 -11.07 -5.17 26.52
N GLN A 597 -11.46 -5.70 27.68
CA GLN A 597 -12.30 -6.88 27.78
C GLN A 597 -13.78 -6.48 27.81
N ARG A 598 -14.64 -7.32 27.25
CA ARG A 598 -16.10 -7.13 27.34
C ARG A 598 -16.58 -7.73 28.65
N GLY A 599 -17.41 -7.00 29.41
CA GLY A 599 -17.96 -7.47 30.68
C GLY A 599 -19.49 -7.38 30.68
N TYR A 600 -20.18 -8.44 31.09
CA TYR A 600 -21.63 -8.45 31.31
C TYR A 600 -21.92 -8.29 32.81
N GLU A 601 -22.69 -7.27 33.19
CA GLU A 601 -23.02 -6.99 34.59
C GLU A 601 -24.10 -7.96 35.10
N ILE A 602 -23.77 -8.77 36.10
CA ILE A 602 -24.70 -9.73 36.74
C ILE A 602 -25.21 -9.26 38.11
N GLY A 603 -24.86 -8.03 38.49
CA GLY A 603 -25.19 -7.38 39.75
C GLY A 603 -24.29 -6.17 39.97
N LYS A 604 -24.64 -5.31 40.93
CA LYS A 604 -23.92 -4.06 41.19
C LYS A 604 -22.42 -4.31 41.34
N ASP A 605 -21.63 -3.77 40.42
CA ASP A 605 -20.17 -3.87 40.34
C ASP A 605 -19.63 -5.30 40.16
N ARG A 606 -20.44 -6.25 39.66
CA ARG A 606 -20.02 -7.63 39.32
C ARG A 606 -20.16 -7.89 37.83
N TYR A 607 -19.03 -8.09 37.17
CA TYR A 607 -18.96 -8.35 35.73
C TYR A 607 -18.48 -9.79 35.45
N VAL A 608 -19.11 -10.44 34.47
CA VAL A 608 -18.60 -11.66 33.83
C VAL A 608 -17.84 -11.23 32.58
N ILE A 609 -16.56 -11.57 32.50
CA ILE A 609 -15.73 -11.31 31.32
C ILE A 609 -16.17 -12.24 30.20
N ILE A 610 -16.39 -11.67 29.02
CA ILE A 610 -16.73 -12.38 27.79
C ILE A 610 -15.57 -12.21 26.81
N GLU A 611 -14.89 -13.30 26.46
CA GLU A 611 -13.80 -13.30 25.47
C GLU A 611 -14.36 -13.43 24.05
N ASP A 612 -13.59 -12.99 23.04
CA ASP A 612 -13.97 -13.16 21.64
C ASP A 612 -14.21 -14.65 21.28
N LYS A 613 -13.49 -15.58 21.93
CA LYS A 613 -13.70 -17.03 21.77
C LYS A 613 -15.03 -17.54 22.33
N ASP A 614 -15.57 -16.89 23.36
CA ASP A 614 -16.87 -17.23 23.92
C ASP A 614 -17.99 -16.81 22.96
N LEU A 615 -17.77 -15.71 22.23
CA LEU A 615 -18.66 -15.22 21.18
C LEU A 615 -18.55 -16.06 19.89
N ASP A 616 -17.33 -16.45 19.49
CA ASP A 616 -17.10 -17.28 18.30
C ASP A 616 -17.69 -18.70 18.43
N ASN A 617 -17.78 -19.22 19.66
CA ASN A 617 -18.38 -20.53 19.96
C ASN A 617 -19.86 -20.44 20.37
N LEU A 618 -20.51 -19.29 20.17
CA LEU A 618 -21.95 -19.20 20.37
C LEU A 618 -22.63 -20.25 19.48
N PRO A 619 -23.47 -21.14 20.03
CA PRO A 619 -24.13 -22.20 19.28
C PRO A 619 -25.31 -21.62 18.47
N LEU A 620 -25.02 -20.62 17.62
CA LEU A 620 -26.01 -19.96 16.76
C LEU A 620 -25.90 -20.52 15.33
N PRO A 621 -26.96 -21.15 14.80
CA PRO A 621 -27.01 -21.61 13.41
C PRO A 621 -26.82 -20.51 12.35
N THR A 622 -26.97 -19.24 12.75
CA THR A 622 -27.06 -18.03 11.91
C THR A 622 -25.71 -17.37 11.59
N ALA A 623 -24.58 -17.88 12.08
CA ALA A 623 -23.26 -17.26 11.93
C ALA A 623 -22.89 -16.89 10.48
N HIS A 624 -23.37 -17.64 9.49
CA HIS A 624 -23.17 -17.37 8.06
C HIS A 624 -24.44 -17.55 7.21
N ALA A 625 -25.61 -17.57 7.85
CA ALA A 625 -26.88 -17.82 7.18
C ALA A 625 -27.95 -16.82 7.62
N ILE A 626 -28.78 -16.41 6.66
CA ILE A 626 -30.06 -15.78 6.92
C ILE A 626 -31.07 -16.91 6.96
N ASP A 627 -31.62 -17.20 8.13
CA ASP A 627 -32.63 -18.24 8.29
C ASP A 627 -34.02 -17.62 8.27
N ILE A 628 -34.82 -17.94 7.24
CA ILE A 628 -36.20 -17.45 7.12
C ILE A 628 -37.09 -18.32 7.99
N GLU A 629 -37.69 -17.71 9.00
CA GLU A 629 -38.55 -18.35 9.99
C GLU A 629 -40.00 -18.39 9.48
N GLU A 630 -40.49 -17.27 8.94
CA GLU A 630 -41.91 -17.12 8.58
C GLU A 630 -42.14 -16.09 7.47
N PHE A 631 -43.32 -16.14 6.85
CA PHE A 631 -43.77 -15.19 5.84
C PHE A 631 -45.04 -14.50 6.31
N VAL A 632 -44.96 -13.20 6.57
CA VAL A 632 -46.06 -12.38 7.11
C VAL A 632 -46.55 -11.36 6.07
N PRO A 633 -47.84 -10.99 6.06
CA PRO A 633 -48.32 -9.85 5.29
C PRO A 633 -47.56 -8.57 5.68
N VAL A 634 -47.22 -7.74 4.68
CA VAL A 634 -46.42 -6.52 4.92
C VAL A 634 -47.14 -5.53 5.87
N GLU A 635 -48.46 -5.59 5.92
CA GLU A 635 -49.31 -4.73 6.75
C GLU A 635 -49.26 -5.08 8.25
N GLU A 636 -48.85 -6.29 8.62
CA GLU A 636 -48.77 -6.73 10.02
C GLU A 636 -47.53 -6.18 10.75
N VAL A 637 -46.48 -5.82 10.00
CA VAL A 637 -45.25 -5.26 10.57
C VAL A 637 -45.29 -3.75 10.43
N GLU A 638 -45.52 -3.04 11.55
CA GLU A 638 -45.55 -1.58 11.57
C GLU A 638 -44.16 -0.99 11.26
N PRO A 639 -43.92 -0.42 10.05
CA PRO A 639 -42.56 -0.09 9.63
C PRO A 639 -41.94 1.04 10.46
N GLY A 640 -42.78 1.94 11.00
CA GLY A 640 -42.32 3.06 11.83
C GLY A 640 -41.83 2.65 13.21
N LEU A 641 -42.19 1.46 13.68
CA LEU A 641 -41.82 0.95 15.00
C LEU A 641 -40.70 -0.08 14.92
N TYR A 642 -40.77 -1.01 13.96
CA TYR A 642 -39.86 -2.15 13.91
C TYR A 642 -38.63 -1.95 13.03
N PHE A 643 -38.65 -1.15 11.96
CA PHE A 643 -37.53 -1.11 11.00
C PHE A 643 -36.38 -0.21 11.48
N ASP A 644 -35.15 -0.72 11.42
CA ASP A 644 -33.93 0.02 11.76
C ASP A 644 -33.08 0.36 10.51
N SER A 645 -32.29 -0.61 10.02
CA SER A 645 -31.31 -0.39 8.95
C SER A 645 -31.65 -1.17 7.70
N ALA A 646 -31.47 -0.56 6.52
CA ALA A 646 -31.80 -1.17 5.23
C ALA A 646 -30.57 -1.69 4.49
N TYR A 647 -30.70 -2.86 3.88
CA TYR A 647 -29.65 -3.55 3.12
C TYR A 647 -30.19 -4.03 1.77
N TYR A 648 -29.40 -3.87 0.71
CA TYR A 648 -29.67 -4.48 -0.59
C TYR A 648 -29.12 -5.91 -0.62
N VAL A 649 -29.92 -6.84 -1.14
CA VAL A 649 -29.57 -8.25 -1.28
C VAL A 649 -29.25 -8.56 -2.75
N GLU A 650 -28.04 -9.03 -3.04
CA GLU A 650 -27.62 -9.46 -4.38
C GLU A 650 -27.39 -10.98 -4.43
N PRO A 651 -27.93 -11.72 -5.42
CA PRO A 651 -27.65 -13.14 -5.57
C PRO A 651 -26.27 -13.42 -6.18
N GLU A 652 -25.59 -14.47 -5.70
CA GLU A 652 -24.45 -15.00 -6.44
C GLU A 652 -24.88 -15.78 -7.68
N GLU A 653 -23.91 -16.11 -8.54
CA GLU A 653 -24.15 -16.73 -9.85
C GLU A 653 -24.97 -18.03 -9.76
N LEU A 654 -24.64 -18.90 -8.79
CA LEU A 654 -25.36 -20.14 -8.51
C LEU A 654 -26.76 -19.93 -7.88
N GLY A 655 -27.00 -18.78 -7.25
CA GLY A 655 -28.25 -18.43 -6.54
C GLY A 655 -29.26 -17.60 -7.35
N ARG A 656 -28.92 -17.16 -8.58
CA ARG A 656 -29.75 -16.23 -9.37
C ARG A 656 -31.19 -16.69 -9.59
N LYS A 657 -31.39 -17.92 -10.06
CA LYS A 657 -32.72 -18.46 -10.36
C LYS A 657 -33.61 -18.57 -9.11
N PRO A 658 -33.17 -19.21 -8.01
CA PRO A 658 -33.99 -19.29 -6.80
C PRO A 658 -34.20 -17.92 -6.12
N TYR A 659 -33.23 -17.00 -6.19
CA TYR A 659 -33.42 -15.62 -5.71
C TYR A 659 -34.56 -14.90 -6.44
N HIS A 660 -34.58 -14.94 -7.77
CA HIS A 660 -35.64 -14.28 -8.54
C HIS A 660 -37.00 -14.96 -8.35
N LEU A 661 -37.02 -16.27 -8.08
CA LEU A 661 -38.23 -16.99 -7.72
C LEU A 661 -38.77 -16.52 -6.37
N LEU A 662 -37.93 -16.45 -5.34
CA LEU A 662 -38.32 -15.95 -4.01
C LEU A 662 -38.85 -14.52 -4.10
N ARG A 663 -38.14 -13.64 -4.82
CA ARG A 663 -38.58 -12.25 -5.04
C ARG A 663 -39.95 -12.16 -5.68
N ARG A 664 -40.19 -12.93 -6.76
CA ARG A 664 -41.50 -12.96 -7.44
C ARG A 664 -42.59 -13.58 -6.57
N ALA A 665 -42.26 -14.58 -5.75
CA ALA A 665 -43.21 -15.20 -4.84
C ALA A 665 -43.66 -14.23 -3.74
N LEU A 666 -42.72 -13.49 -3.13
CA LEU A 666 -43.03 -12.44 -2.15
C LEU A 666 -43.89 -11.33 -2.78
N GLU A 667 -43.52 -10.89 -4.00
CA GLU A 667 -44.24 -9.86 -4.76
C GLU A 667 -45.67 -10.29 -5.12
N ALA A 668 -45.86 -11.54 -5.57
CA ALA A 668 -47.18 -12.06 -5.93
C ALA A 668 -48.08 -12.34 -4.73
N THR A 669 -47.50 -12.61 -3.56
CA THR A 669 -48.26 -12.93 -2.33
C THR A 669 -48.49 -11.74 -1.42
N GLY A 670 -47.83 -10.60 -1.67
CA GLY A 670 -47.92 -9.42 -0.80
C GLY A 670 -47.33 -9.66 0.59
N ARG A 671 -46.36 -10.58 0.71
CA ARG A 671 -45.74 -10.97 1.98
C ARG A 671 -44.28 -10.54 2.06
N MET A 672 -43.78 -10.45 3.28
CA MET A 672 -42.37 -10.31 3.61
C MET A 672 -41.89 -11.53 4.39
N ALA A 673 -40.60 -11.85 4.27
CA ALA A 673 -39.97 -12.93 5.01
C ALA A 673 -39.35 -12.39 6.30
N ILE A 674 -39.74 -12.92 7.46
CA ILE A 674 -39.07 -12.66 8.72
C ILE A 674 -37.95 -13.68 8.87
N ALA A 675 -36.77 -13.18 9.23
CA ALA A 675 -35.55 -13.96 9.28
C ALA A 675 -34.66 -13.54 10.45
N LYS A 676 -33.72 -14.40 10.80
CA LYS A 676 -32.62 -14.07 11.72
C LYS A 676 -31.31 -14.04 10.96
N ILE A 677 -30.45 -13.08 11.31
CA ILE A 677 -29.13 -12.93 10.71
C ILE A 677 -28.12 -12.52 11.76
N ALA A 678 -26.96 -13.19 11.79
CA ALA A 678 -25.81 -12.70 12.52
C ALA A 678 -25.05 -11.67 11.68
N LEU A 679 -25.06 -10.41 12.11
CA LEU A 679 -24.24 -9.34 11.53
C LEU A 679 -23.19 -8.92 12.55
N ARG A 680 -21.91 -9.08 12.17
CA ARG A 680 -20.75 -8.84 13.04
C ARG A 680 -20.79 -9.74 14.26
N ASP A 681 -21.20 -9.19 15.40
CA ASP A 681 -21.09 -9.81 16.74
C ASP A 681 -22.47 -10.07 17.37
N LYS A 682 -23.58 -9.76 16.67
CA LYS A 682 -24.94 -9.87 17.21
C LYS A 682 -25.90 -10.49 16.20
N GLU A 683 -26.85 -11.27 16.72
CA GLU A 683 -28.01 -11.71 15.95
C GLU A 683 -29.05 -10.59 15.90
N HIS A 684 -29.56 -10.35 14.70
CA HIS A 684 -30.61 -9.38 14.43
C HIS A 684 -31.83 -10.12 13.89
N LEU A 685 -33.00 -9.68 14.32
CA LEU A 685 -34.23 -9.94 13.60
C LEU A 685 -34.20 -9.13 12.30
N ALA A 686 -34.67 -9.70 11.20
CA ALA A 686 -34.63 -9.08 9.89
C ALA A 686 -35.90 -9.38 9.10
N ALA A 687 -36.23 -8.47 8.20
CA ALA A 687 -37.40 -8.52 7.35
C ALA A 687 -36.97 -8.34 5.90
N MET A 688 -37.24 -9.32 5.04
CA MET A 688 -36.86 -9.29 3.64
C MET A 688 -38.09 -9.16 2.75
N HIS A 689 -38.08 -8.19 1.85
CA HIS A 689 -39.21 -7.88 0.98
C HIS A 689 -38.75 -7.41 -0.40
N PRO A 690 -39.60 -7.54 -1.44
CA PRO A 690 -39.29 -7.07 -2.78
C PRO A 690 -39.21 -5.54 -2.82
N ASN A 691 -38.20 -5.03 -3.53
CA ASN A 691 -38.13 -3.62 -3.91
C ASN A 691 -37.57 -3.46 -5.33
N GLY A 692 -38.42 -3.00 -6.25
CA GLY A 692 -38.07 -2.79 -7.65
C GLY A 692 -37.52 -4.05 -8.33
N LYS A 693 -36.22 -4.03 -8.69
CA LYS A 693 -35.56 -5.16 -9.37
C LYS A 693 -34.96 -6.20 -8.40
N GLY A 694 -34.77 -5.87 -7.12
CA GLY A 694 -34.13 -6.74 -6.12
C GLY A 694 -34.98 -7.01 -4.88
N LEU A 695 -34.34 -7.55 -3.86
CA LEU A 695 -34.82 -7.69 -2.49
C LEU A 695 -34.11 -6.65 -1.62
N ILE A 696 -34.86 -6.04 -0.71
CA ILE A 696 -34.31 -5.32 0.43
C ILE A 696 -34.49 -6.19 1.67
N MET A 697 -33.50 -6.12 2.55
CA MET A 697 -33.56 -6.65 3.90
C MET A 697 -33.44 -5.49 4.88
N ASN A 698 -34.40 -5.36 5.79
CA ASN A 698 -34.35 -4.44 6.91
C ASN A 698 -33.98 -5.22 8.18
N THR A 699 -33.07 -4.69 9.00
CA THR A 699 -32.98 -5.14 10.40
C THR A 699 -34.18 -4.61 11.17
N LEU A 700 -34.67 -5.41 12.10
CA LEU A 700 -35.78 -5.08 12.97
C LEU A 700 -35.29 -4.90 14.41
N HIS A 701 -35.93 -3.97 15.12
CA HIS A 701 -35.84 -3.88 16.57
C HIS A 701 -36.45 -5.12 17.22
N TRP A 702 -35.80 -5.63 18.25
CA TRP A 702 -36.36 -6.72 19.04
C TRP A 702 -37.53 -6.21 19.90
N PRO A 703 -38.52 -7.06 20.25
CA PRO A 703 -39.66 -6.64 21.04
C PRO A 703 -39.30 -5.99 22.39
N ASP A 704 -38.20 -6.42 23.01
CA ASP A 704 -37.66 -5.87 24.26
C ASP A 704 -36.90 -4.54 24.09
N GLU A 705 -36.51 -4.19 22.87
CA GLU A 705 -35.93 -2.88 22.53
C GLU A 705 -37.02 -1.80 22.37
N ILE A 706 -38.28 -2.20 22.19
CA ILE A 706 -39.42 -1.31 21.97
C ILE A 706 -40.06 -0.94 23.31
N ARG A 707 -40.14 0.36 23.59
CA ARG A 707 -40.77 0.87 24.82
C ARG A 707 -42.28 0.87 24.72
N THR A 708 -42.95 0.55 25.82
CA THR A 708 -44.42 0.66 25.92
C THR A 708 -44.85 2.11 26.04
N THR A 709 -46.05 2.42 25.55
CA THR A 709 -46.70 3.73 25.70
C THR A 709 -47.43 3.88 27.04
N GLU A 710 -47.49 2.82 27.85
CA GLU A 710 -48.09 2.80 29.18
C GLU A 710 -47.39 3.81 30.11
N GLY A 711 -48.12 4.84 30.54
CA GLY A 711 -47.61 5.90 31.43
C GLY A 711 -47.34 7.25 30.76
N LEU A 712 -47.53 7.36 29.44
CA LEU A 712 -47.53 8.65 28.74
C LEU A 712 -48.81 9.42 29.08
N LYS A 713 -48.68 10.55 29.80
CA LYS A 713 -49.81 11.43 30.14
C LYS A 713 -50.35 12.14 28.88
N GLY A 714 -51.66 12.05 28.64
CA GLY A 714 -52.34 12.75 27.53
C GLY A 714 -52.71 11.89 26.31
N LEU A 715 -52.47 10.58 26.36
CA LEU A 715 -52.93 9.60 25.35
C LEU A 715 -54.16 8.82 25.87
N GLU A 716 -55.10 9.52 26.52
CA GLU A 716 -56.34 8.93 27.04
C GLU A 716 -57.36 8.77 25.89
N ASP A 717 -57.99 7.59 25.77
CA ASP A 717 -58.84 7.21 24.63
C ASP A 717 -60.13 8.05 24.46
N GLU A 718 -60.55 8.82 25.48
CA GLU A 718 -61.82 9.55 25.49
C GLU A 718 -61.66 11.08 25.64
N VAL A 719 -61.02 11.73 24.66
CA VAL A 719 -61.17 13.18 24.49
C VAL A 719 -62.40 13.45 23.61
N LYS A 720 -63.39 14.20 24.12
CA LYS A 720 -64.57 14.60 23.32
C LYS A 720 -64.16 15.63 22.26
N ILE A 721 -64.10 15.19 21.00
CA ILE A 721 -63.82 16.04 19.83
C ILE A 721 -65.12 16.55 19.23
N ASN A 722 -65.20 17.85 18.95
CA ASN A 722 -66.35 18.46 18.26
C ASN A 722 -66.38 18.05 16.78
N PRO A 723 -67.51 17.54 16.25
CA PRO A 723 -67.61 17.11 14.85
C PRO A 723 -67.25 18.21 13.84
N LYS A 724 -67.56 19.50 14.13
CA LYS A 724 -67.25 20.61 13.21
C LYS A 724 -65.74 20.90 13.12
N GLU A 725 -65.02 20.72 14.23
CA GLU A 725 -63.56 20.86 14.28
C GLU A 725 -62.89 19.73 13.50
N LEU A 726 -63.40 18.50 13.68
CA LEU A 726 -62.92 17.32 12.96
C LEU A 726 -63.10 17.45 11.44
N GLU A 727 -64.27 17.91 10.97
CA GLU A 727 -64.52 18.11 9.54
C GLU A 727 -63.62 19.20 8.94
N MET A 728 -63.34 20.26 9.70
CA MET A 728 -62.41 21.30 9.23
C MET A 728 -60.96 20.83 9.22
N ALA A 729 -60.56 20.02 10.21
CA ALA A 729 -59.25 19.37 10.23
C ALA A 729 -59.08 18.41 9.05
N LYS A 730 -60.11 17.60 8.72
CA LYS A 730 -60.11 16.75 7.52
C LYS A 730 -59.93 17.57 6.24
N ALA A 731 -60.70 18.66 6.07
CA ALA A 731 -60.58 19.54 4.90
C ALA A 731 -59.17 20.17 4.78
N LEU A 732 -58.53 20.48 5.92
CA LEU A 732 -57.15 20.95 5.94
C LEU A 732 -56.17 19.86 5.50
N ILE A 733 -56.30 18.65 6.04
CA ILE A 733 -55.47 17.49 5.69
C ILE A 733 -55.58 17.20 4.19
N GLU A 734 -56.80 17.14 3.64
CA GLU A 734 -57.02 16.92 2.20
C GLU A 734 -56.44 18.04 1.34
N SER A 735 -56.47 19.28 1.83
CA SER A 735 -55.88 20.41 1.10
C SER A 735 -54.35 20.35 1.05
N LEU A 736 -53.71 19.77 2.07
CA LEU A 736 -52.27 19.61 2.21
C LEU A 736 -51.75 18.26 1.70
N ALA A 737 -52.64 17.28 1.45
CA ALA A 737 -52.28 15.97 0.92
C ALA A 737 -51.71 16.08 -0.51
N ASP A 738 -50.54 15.47 -0.71
CA ASP A 738 -49.83 15.39 -1.99
C ASP A 738 -49.08 14.05 -2.07
N SER A 739 -48.65 13.65 -3.27
CA SER A 739 -47.77 12.51 -3.50
C SER A 739 -46.40 12.72 -2.84
N PHE A 740 -45.91 11.70 -2.13
CA PHE A 740 -44.59 11.73 -1.53
C PHE A 740 -43.52 11.53 -2.61
N ASP A 741 -42.80 12.60 -2.92
CA ASP A 741 -41.65 12.61 -3.82
C ASP A 741 -40.39 13.00 -3.01
N PRO A 742 -39.51 12.04 -2.68
CA PRO A 742 -38.31 12.30 -1.89
C PRO A 742 -37.42 13.40 -2.46
N SER A 743 -37.42 13.62 -3.77
CA SER A 743 -36.54 14.60 -4.43
C SER A 743 -36.90 16.06 -4.13
N ARG A 744 -38.11 16.30 -3.62
CA ARG A 744 -38.58 17.64 -3.22
C ARG A 744 -38.05 18.07 -1.86
N TYR A 745 -37.60 17.14 -1.04
CA TYR A 745 -37.12 17.40 0.31
C TYR A 745 -35.60 17.59 0.28
N LYS A 746 -35.15 18.68 0.90
CA LYS A 746 -33.73 18.98 1.07
C LYS A 746 -33.43 19.09 2.55
N ASP A 747 -32.22 18.69 2.92
CA ASP A 747 -31.69 18.90 4.26
C ASP A 747 -31.34 20.39 4.46
N ASN A 748 -32.37 21.18 4.77
CA ASN A 748 -32.24 22.62 5.00
C ASN A 748 -31.30 22.92 6.18
N TYR A 749 -31.20 22.01 7.16
CA TYR A 749 -30.27 22.14 8.27
C TYR A 749 -28.83 22.05 7.78
N ARG A 750 -28.50 21.05 6.94
CA ARG A 750 -27.18 20.96 6.30
C ARG A 750 -26.86 22.20 5.48
N GLU A 751 -27.79 22.67 4.64
CA GLU A 751 -27.57 23.90 3.86
C GLU A 751 -27.32 25.12 4.75
N ALA A 752 -28.12 25.28 5.82
CA ALA A 752 -27.96 26.37 6.78
C ALA A 752 -26.63 26.29 7.53
N VAL A 753 -26.25 25.11 8.02
CA VAL A 753 -24.96 24.90 8.69
C VAL A 753 -23.80 25.16 7.74
N MET A 754 -23.87 24.70 6.49
CA MET A 754 -22.80 24.98 5.51
C MET A 754 -22.69 26.46 5.20
N LYS A 755 -23.82 27.18 5.05
CA LYS A 755 -23.81 28.64 4.93
C LYS A 755 -23.14 29.30 6.14
N VAL A 756 -23.46 28.85 7.35
CA VAL A 756 -22.85 29.36 8.58
C VAL A 756 -21.34 29.09 8.63
N VAL A 757 -20.93 27.89 8.22
CA VAL A 757 -19.51 27.50 8.15
C VAL A 757 -18.77 28.36 7.13
N HIS A 758 -19.35 28.60 5.94
CA HIS A 758 -18.74 29.45 4.90
C HIS A 758 -18.63 30.91 5.34
N ALA A 759 -19.71 31.52 5.82
CA ALA A 759 -19.70 32.90 6.31
C ALA A 759 -18.72 33.09 7.48
N LYS A 760 -18.69 32.17 8.46
CA LYS A 760 -17.70 32.21 9.54
C LYS A 760 -16.26 31.99 9.07
N ALA A 761 -16.04 31.23 7.99
CA ALA A 761 -14.71 31.03 7.42
C ALA A 761 -14.20 32.28 6.68
N GLU A 762 -15.11 33.08 6.10
CA GLU A 762 -14.83 34.33 5.40
C GLU A 762 -14.80 35.56 6.34
N GLY A 763 -15.17 35.38 7.61
CA GLY A 763 -15.14 36.41 8.65
C GLY A 763 -16.41 37.26 8.71
N GLU A 764 -17.48 36.84 8.05
CA GLU A 764 -18.77 37.54 8.03
C GLU A 764 -19.59 37.23 9.30
N VAL A 765 -20.24 38.27 9.84
CA VAL A 765 -21.15 38.15 10.98
C VAL A 765 -22.53 37.74 10.46
N ILE A 766 -23.02 36.61 10.96
CA ILE A 766 -24.33 36.07 10.58
C ILE A 766 -25.35 36.57 11.58
N GLU A 767 -26.35 37.32 11.12
CA GLU A 767 -27.51 37.67 11.92
C GLU A 767 -28.38 36.42 12.12
N ALA A 768 -28.72 36.13 13.38
CA ALA A 768 -29.64 35.04 13.69
C ALA A 768 -31.03 35.37 13.11
N PRO A 769 -31.72 34.40 12.49
CA PRO A 769 -33.10 34.61 12.07
C PRO A 769 -33.95 35.01 13.29
N GLU A 770 -34.86 35.97 13.11
CA GLU A 770 -35.82 36.36 14.13
C GLU A 770 -36.60 35.14 14.61
N ALA A 771 -36.60 34.89 15.92
CA ALA A 771 -37.32 33.76 16.49
C ALA A 771 -38.80 33.89 16.12
N PRO A 772 -39.45 32.81 15.65
CA PRO A 772 -40.87 32.86 15.35
C PRO A 772 -41.62 33.30 16.61
N GLN A 773 -42.36 34.41 16.50
CA GLN A 773 -43.16 34.91 17.61
C GLN A 773 -44.16 33.82 18.00
N PRO A 774 -44.38 33.57 19.30
CA PRO A 774 -45.34 32.58 19.74
C PRO A 774 -46.68 32.92 19.09
N ALA A 775 -47.23 31.97 18.34
CA ALA A 775 -48.52 32.13 17.70
C ALA A 775 -49.53 32.54 18.79
N LYS A 776 -50.19 33.67 18.57
CA LYS A 776 -51.24 34.18 19.46
C LYS A 776 -52.24 33.03 19.67
N VAL A 777 -52.54 32.69 20.92
CA VAL A 777 -53.48 31.60 21.25
C VAL A 777 -54.83 31.96 20.64
N MET A 778 -55.07 31.44 19.44
CA MET A 778 -56.30 31.59 18.69
C MET A 778 -57.21 30.42 19.03
N ASP A 779 -58.52 30.66 18.99
CA ASP A 779 -59.52 29.60 19.02
C ASP A 779 -59.23 28.60 17.89
N LEU A 780 -59.22 27.31 18.20
CA LEU A 780 -58.91 26.20 17.30
C LEU A 780 -59.73 26.30 16.00
N MET A 781 -60.99 26.72 16.10
CA MET A 781 -61.87 26.90 14.95
C MET A 781 -61.44 28.04 14.03
N GLU A 782 -60.89 29.12 14.58
CA GLU A 782 -60.39 30.25 13.81
C GLU A 782 -59.04 29.93 13.17
N ALA A 783 -58.17 29.22 13.90
CA ALA A 783 -56.89 28.73 13.39
C ALA A 783 -57.08 27.76 12.22
N LEU A 784 -58.00 26.79 12.34
CA LEU A 784 -58.30 25.83 11.28
C LEU A 784 -58.88 26.50 10.02
N ARG A 785 -59.79 27.49 10.17
CA ARG A 785 -60.31 28.25 9.01
C ARG A 785 -59.20 28.99 8.26
N GLN A 786 -58.33 29.68 8.99
CA GLN A 786 -57.22 30.42 8.39
C GLN A 786 -56.22 29.50 7.69
N SER A 787 -55.89 28.35 8.29
CA SER A 787 -55.01 27.36 7.67
C SER A 787 -55.61 26.77 6.38
N VAL A 788 -56.92 26.50 6.32
CA VAL A 788 -57.59 26.01 5.10
C VAL A 788 -57.58 27.05 3.98
N GLU A 789 -57.84 28.33 4.30
CA GLU A 789 -57.75 29.41 3.31
C GLU A 789 -56.32 29.62 2.81
N GLN A 790 -55.32 29.54 3.70
CA GLN A 790 -53.92 29.70 3.35
C GLN A 790 -53.42 28.53 2.47
N ALA A 791 -53.81 27.30 2.80
CA ALA A 791 -53.51 26.12 2.00
C ALA A 791 -54.13 26.20 0.59
N LYS A 792 -55.39 26.66 0.48
CA LYS A 792 -56.05 26.91 -0.82
C LYS A 792 -55.30 27.97 -1.66
N LYS A 793 -54.84 29.06 -1.04
CA LYS A 793 -54.04 30.11 -1.72
C LYS A 793 -52.69 29.59 -2.21
N GLN A 794 -51.99 28.76 -1.42
CA GLN A 794 -50.71 28.17 -1.82
C GLN A 794 -50.84 27.17 -2.98
N ARG A 795 -51.92 26.40 -3.02
CA ARG A 795 -52.20 25.44 -4.11
C ARG A 795 -52.46 26.15 -5.44
N ALA A 796 -53.21 27.26 -5.43
CA ALA A 796 -53.44 28.10 -6.61
C ALA A 796 -52.16 28.77 -7.15
N GLY A 797 -51.14 28.98 -6.30
CA GLY A 797 -49.83 29.49 -6.71
C GLY A 797 -48.89 28.45 -7.33
N ARG A 798 -49.03 27.16 -6.99
CA ARG A 798 -48.16 26.07 -7.50
C ARG A 798 -48.47 25.65 -8.94
N GLU A 799 -49.67 25.92 -9.48
CA GLU A 799 -50.05 25.55 -10.85
C GLU A 799 -49.47 26.45 -11.97
N LYS A 800 -48.78 27.55 -11.64
CA LYS A 800 -48.06 28.39 -12.61
C LYS A 800 -46.56 28.39 -12.29
N PRO A 801 -45.78 27.42 -12.80
CA PRO A 801 -44.89 27.72 -13.93
C PRO A 801 -44.48 26.47 -14.74
N ALA A 802 -45.26 26.05 -15.74
CA ALA A 802 -44.81 25.07 -16.74
C ALA A 802 -45.10 25.48 -18.21
N ALA A 803 -45.88 26.55 -18.42
CA ALA A 803 -46.29 26.98 -19.75
C ALA A 803 -45.32 27.97 -20.43
N GLU A 804 -44.42 28.63 -19.69
CA GLU A 804 -43.60 29.72 -20.26
C GLU A 804 -42.27 29.24 -20.86
N THR A 805 -41.69 28.15 -20.35
CA THR A 805 -40.42 27.59 -20.86
C THR A 805 -40.58 26.86 -22.21
N ARG A 806 -41.80 26.48 -22.60
CA ARG A 806 -42.06 25.79 -23.88
C ARG A 806 -42.25 26.74 -25.07
N ARG A 807 -42.51 28.03 -24.83
CA ARG A 807 -42.63 29.05 -25.90
C ARG A 807 -41.29 29.64 -26.35
N ARG A 808 -40.27 29.68 -25.48
CA ARG A 808 -38.96 30.26 -25.82
C ARG A 808 -38.06 29.34 -26.66
N ARG A 809 -38.32 28.02 -26.68
CA ARG A 809 -37.55 27.02 -27.45
C ARG A 809 -38.05 26.82 -28.89
N LYS A 810 -39.06 27.58 -29.34
CA LYS A 810 -39.52 27.63 -30.74
C LYS A 810 -39.08 28.91 -31.48
N ALA A 811 -38.28 29.77 -30.83
CA ALA A 811 -37.82 31.05 -31.39
C ALA A 811 -36.30 31.26 -31.22
N SER A 812 -35.51 30.18 -31.13
CA SER A 812 -34.04 30.21 -31.13
C SER A 812 -33.50 29.12 -32.04
#